data_AF-A0A6J8EH57-F1
#
_entry.id   AF-A0A6J8EH57-F1
#
_cell.length_a   1.000
_cell.length_b   1.000
_cell.length_c   1.000
_cell.angle_alpha   90.00
_cell.angle_beta   90.00
_cell.angle_gamma   90.00
#
_symmetry.space_group_name_H-M   'P 1'
#
loop_
_entity.id
_entity.type
_entity.pdbx_description
1 polymer ?
#
loop_
_entity_poly.entity_id
_entity_poly.type
_entity_poly.pdbx_seq_one_letter_code
_entity_poly.pdbx_strand_id
1 'polypeptide(L)'
;MNSLKKLADKLGLEKESTQTENIDNVDSLDELRKLIHKELRKNNNGRNLIILDYVTDETKIQCQKLKDALLKLNLKVIVTTWDSTFCDTENIIIVNGFSEDEAVKFLRNKKTELNSKEETSYRELAQMLGNHPLLLYGARSCMASSNQTPKKFIKYLRGSKSSEIDKFVRSVSRNGEVFKILQEYLEILKNDYGEDVFDMVQALQFFALEDIPVLLFDFFPTRKQNHQGFNTTIFIQAIKKFSFGIVRGVDDDRFITTHLAVVKMIEESMSDEEKAKLIKNILTALMWLMDKDNYNPIDYDRNYRLLPHAISVLQHVKKLRAENRNLLCDFESNVLLAYVYDIVGYTYNFFGILKNAGEHSTAAKEACFAIIGISEEEIEKQVMQRCCRNDHHRTWEKFAEEEADIIFKQIKVQICDNDKHALLCKMAKQVALNKYRGQDHIKKLEEYLEDELEEEYRLTEREYKDLCKQHLALPEDQIGGIFLFELVLQVFYTYGRRIFYLGDAFQKDVARSFTHSLFLAKALGQRIASEYPEWKVLYVMLTELSGTLQLRFEDKADLQLKTLENLEDAAEQFKRLLEYNSENFNYGVIKSGPENAQHVHICCKRLVKCYTSMTEITSDEAKLKEIHEKGDKYKDMLNVTQSSCRAVTAANLRMAEFSLRRGNYEDAELRFKVVAPEDMIEYDQEIASAKFNHHELKALKGLTKCYSLSSQTESAKTLANRIQIRLGLAAEYEELGHFNNLMQKLGLSSVVESK
;
A
#
# COMPACT_ATOMS: atom_id res chain seq x y z
N MET A 1 -4.50 10.14 -16.23
CA MET A 1 -4.25 8.69 -16.13
C MET A 1 -4.43 8.15 -14.71
N ASN A 2 -3.79 8.71 -13.66
CA ASN A 2 -3.97 8.27 -12.26
C ASN A 2 -5.40 8.35 -11.70
N SER A 3 -6.29 9.15 -12.29
CA SER A 3 -7.70 9.27 -11.90
C SER A 3 -8.60 8.16 -12.44
N LEU A 4 -8.20 7.46 -13.51
CA LEU A 4 -8.97 6.37 -14.13
C LEU A 4 -8.61 5.00 -13.52
N LYS A 5 -7.36 4.79 -13.08
CA LYS A 5 -6.91 3.56 -12.40
C LYS A 5 -7.59 3.39 -11.03
N LYS A 6 -7.56 4.44 -10.19
CA LYS A 6 -8.28 4.51 -8.88
C LYS A 6 -9.81 4.34 -8.95
N LEU A 7 -10.36 4.36 -10.15
CA LEU A 7 -11.80 4.39 -10.45
C LEU A 7 -12.27 3.00 -10.91
N ALA A 8 -11.39 2.27 -11.61
CA ALA A 8 -11.55 0.84 -11.86
C ALA A 8 -11.56 0.05 -10.53
N ASP A 9 -10.68 0.41 -9.59
CA ASP A 9 -10.60 -0.17 -8.24
C ASP A 9 -11.93 -0.03 -7.46
N LYS A 10 -12.60 1.12 -7.62
CA LYS A 10 -13.88 1.43 -6.93
C LYS A 10 -15.08 0.69 -7.49
N LEU A 11 -15.06 0.35 -8.78
CA LEU A 11 -16.11 -0.42 -9.44
C LEU A 11 -15.97 -1.93 -9.20
N GLY A 12 -14.90 -2.37 -8.51
CA GLY A 12 -14.61 -3.78 -8.34
C GLY A 12 -14.22 -4.49 -9.65
N LEU A 13 -13.72 -3.74 -10.63
CA LEU A 13 -13.28 -4.29 -11.92
C LEU A 13 -12.01 -5.15 -11.82
N GLU A 14 -11.30 -5.11 -10.68
CA GLU A 14 -10.18 -6.01 -10.36
C GLU A 14 -10.60 -7.24 -9.53
N LYS A 15 -11.90 -7.47 -9.29
CA LYS A 15 -12.36 -8.67 -8.56
C LYS A 15 -12.59 -9.85 -9.50
N GLU A 16 -11.70 -10.84 -9.45
CA GLU A 16 -12.13 -12.24 -9.64
C GLU A 16 -12.97 -12.63 -8.42
N SER A 17 -14.27 -12.33 -8.40
CA SER A 17 -15.15 -12.79 -7.32
C SER A 17 -16.32 -13.60 -7.85
N THR A 18 -16.28 -14.90 -7.56
CA THR A 18 -17.34 -15.91 -7.68
C THR A 18 -18.54 -15.68 -6.74
N GLN A 19 -18.73 -14.45 -6.23
CA GLN A 19 -19.87 -14.10 -5.40
C GLN A 19 -20.60 -12.90 -5.98
N THR A 20 -21.76 -13.19 -6.57
CA THR A 20 -22.85 -12.27 -6.84
C THR A 20 -23.38 -11.68 -5.53
N GLU A 21 -22.69 -10.69 -4.97
CA GLU A 21 -23.32 -9.75 -4.05
C GLU A 21 -23.69 -8.47 -4.80
N ASN A 22 -24.98 -8.17 -4.82
CA ASN A 22 -25.61 -7.03 -5.49
C ASN A 22 -24.92 -5.71 -5.15
N ILE A 23 -24.12 -5.18 -6.08
CA ILE A 23 -23.76 -3.77 -6.12
C ILE A 23 -24.78 -3.05 -7.02
N ASP A 24 -25.91 -2.70 -6.42
CA ASP A 24 -26.96 -1.85 -7.01
C ASP A 24 -26.76 -0.35 -6.70
N ASN A 25 -25.54 0.11 -6.44
CA ASN A 25 -25.28 1.55 -6.20
C ASN A 25 -25.12 2.32 -7.52
N VAL A 26 -26.28 2.69 -8.10
CA VAL A 26 -26.44 3.60 -9.24
C VAL A 26 -25.72 4.96 -9.04
N ASP A 27 -25.57 5.42 -7.81
CA ASP A 27 -24.95 6.72 -7.47
C ASP A 27 -23.45 6.81 -7.81
N SER A 28 -22.71 5.70 -7.72
CA SER A 28 -21.27 5.66 -8.00
C SER A 28 -20.92 5.84 -9.49
N LEU A 29 -21.83 5.45 -10.38
CA LEU A 29 -21.66 5.53 -11.85
C LEU A 29 -22.00 6.91 -12.40
N ASP A 30 -22.91 7.66 -11.76
CA ASP A 30 -23.21 9.04 -12.13
C ASP A 30 -22.11 10.01 -11.67
N GLU A 31 -21.47 9.76 -10.52
CA GLU A 31 -20.25 10.48 -10.14
C GLU A 31 -19.11 10.23 -11.12
N LEU A 32 -18.90 8.97 -11.49
CA LEU A 32 -17.95 8.53 -12.50
C LEU A 32 -18.15 9.28 -13.83
N ARG A 33 -19.40 9.36 -14.27
CA ARG A 33 -19.80 10.10 -15.47
C ARG A 33 -19.44 11.59 -15.35
N LYS A 34 -19.76 12.23 -14.22
CA LYS A 34 -19.42 13.65 -13.97
C LYS A 34 -17.91 13.89 -13.95
N LEU A 35 -17.14 12.99 -13.34
CA LEU A 35 -15.68 13.11 -13.20
C LEU A 35 -14.96 12.90 -14.55
N ILE A 36 -15.36 11.89 -15.32
CA ILE A 36 -14.83 11.65 -16.66
C ILE A 36 -15.17 12.81 -17.59
N HIS A 37 -16.41 13.33 -17.53
CA HIS A 37 -16.82 14.50 -18.31
C HIS A 37 -16.01 15.75 -17.94
N LYS A 38 -15.71 15.94 -16.66
CA LYS A 38 -14.89 17.05 -16.15
C LYS A 38 -13.43 16.96 -16.62
N GLU A 39 -12.82 15.78 -16.55
CA GLU A 39 -11.41 15.60 -16.92
C GLU A 39 -11.17 15.57 -18.43
N LEU A 40 -12.11 15.03 -19.21
CA LEU A 40 -11.98 14.95 -20.66
C LEU A 40 -12.32 16.27 -21.39
N ARG A 41 -13.09 17.17 -20.76
CA ARG A 41 -13.32 18.53 -21.29
C ARG A 41 -12.07 19.42 -21.23
N LYS A 42 -11.19 19.22 -20.24
CA LYS A 42 -9.96 20.00 -20.06
C LYS A 42 -8.91 19.76 -21.17
N ASN A 43 -8.98 18.62 -21.86
CA ASN A 43 -7.87 18.10 -22.66
C ASN A 43 -8.14 17.97 -24.17
N ASN A 44 -9.06 18.76 -24.74
CA ASN A 44 -9.32 19.01 -26.19
C ASN A 44 -10.74 18.67 -26.66
N ASN A 45 -11.44 19.65 -27.24
CA ASN A 45 -12.49 19.65 -28.29
C ASN A 45 -13.19 18.31 -28.68
N GLY A 46 -13.56 17.44 -27.74
CA GLY A 46 -14.38 16.25 -27.99
C GLY A 46 -13.70 15.11 -28.78
N ARG A 47 -12.37 15.03 -28.81
CA ARG A 47 -11.62 13.98 -29.57
C ARG A 47 -11.02 12.87 -28.69
N ASN A 48 -11.63 12.57 -27.55
CA ASN A 48 -11.10 11.57 -26.64
C ASN A 48 -11.57 10.16 -27.02
N LEU A 49 -10.63 9.21 -27.00
CA LEU A 49 -10.85 7.78 -27.19
C LEU A 49 -10.55 7.08 -25.87
N ILE A 50 -11.52 6.32 -25.37
CA ILE A 50 -11.37 5.46 -24.20
C ILE A 50 -11.22 4.02 -24.68
N ILE A 51 -10.30 3.26 -24.07
CA ILE A 51 -10.13 1.84 -24.35
C ILE A 51 -10.44 1.09 -23.06
N LEU A 52 -11.45 0.23 -23.10
CA LEU A 52 -11.74 -0.75 -22.07
C LEU A 52 -11.11 -2.07 -22.53
N ASP A 53 -9.90 -2.32 -22.04
CA ASP A 53 -9.14 -3.50 -22.44
C ASP A 53 -9.55 -4.73 -21.60
N TYR A 54 -9.71 -5.86 -22.26
CA TYR A 54 -9.96 -7.18 -21.68
C TYR A 54 -11.18 -7.28 -20.76
N VAL A 55 -12.37 -7.00 -21.30
CA VAL A 55 -13.62 -7.21 -20.56
C VAL A 55 -13.95 -8.71 -20.47
N THR A 56 -14.09 -9.21 -19.25
CA THR A 56 -14.42 -10.59 -18.89
C THR A 56 -15.88 -10.73 -18.45
N ASP A 57 -16.38 -11.96 -18.28
CA ASP A 57 -17.72 -12.20 -17.73
C ASP A 57 -17.92 -11.60 -16.34
N GLU A 58 -16.86 -11.60 -15.51
CA GLU A 58 -16.88 -11.06 -14.14
C GLU A 58 -16.97 -9.53 -14.12
N THR A 59 -16.36 -8.87 -15.10
CA THR A 59 -16.32 -7.41 -15.24
C THR A 59 -17.37 -6.87 -16.21
N LYS A 60 -18.06 -7.76 -16.92
CA LYS A 60 -19.01 -7.47 -18.00
C LYS A 60 -20.07 -6.47 -17.58
N ILE A 61 -20.71 -6.68 -16.44
CA ILE A 61 -21.81 -5.83 -16.00
C ILE A 61 -21.33 -4.40 -15.73
N GLN A 62 -20.19 -4.25 -15.06
CA GLN A 62 -19.62 -2.96 -14.68
C GLN A 62 -19.05 -2.24 -15.90
N CYS A 63 -18.32 -2.95 -16.77
CA CYS A 63 -17.81 -2.40 -18.03
C CYS A 63 -18.94 -2.01 -18.99
N GLN A 64 -20.05 -2.75 -19.00
CA GLN A 64 -21.23 -2.40 -19.79
C GLN A 64 -21.86 -1.11 -19.27
N LYS A 65 -22.09 -1.01 -17.95
CA LYS A 65 -22.59 0.21 -17.31
C LYS A 65 -21.68 1.42 -17.58
N LEU A 66 -20.35 1.22 -17.51
CA LEU A 66 -19.36 2.25 -17.82
C LEU A 66 -19.38 2.66 -19.29
N LYS A 67 -19.39 1.69 -20.21
CA LYS A 67 -19.52 1.92 -21.66
C LYS A 67 -20.74 2.78 -21.95
N ASP A 68 -21.90 2.40 -21.43
CA ASP A 68 -23.16 3.12 -21.65
C ASP A 68 -23.12 4.54 -21.08
N ALA A 69 -22.47 4.73 -19.93
CA ALA A 69 -22.24 6.05 -19.35
C ALA A 69 -21.30 6.92 -20.21
N LEU A 70 -20.22 6.34 -20.75
CA LEU A 70 -19.25 7.02 -21.62
C LEU A 70 -19.86 7.42 -22.96
N LEU A 71 -20.66 6.55 -23.56
CA LEU A 71 -21.35 6.82 -24.83
C LEU A 71 -22.36 7.97 -24.67
N LYS A 72 -23.06 8.06 -23.53
CA LYS A 72 -23.94 9.20 -23.18
C LYS A 72 -23.19 10.54 -23.04
N LEU A 73 -21.86 10.52 -23.00
CA LEU A 73 -21.01 11.71 -23.00
C LEU A 73 -20.43 12.04 -24.38
N ASN A 74 -20.90 11.37 -25.45
CA ASN A 74 -20.38 11.47 -26.82
C ASN A 74 -18.88 11.12 -26.92
N LEU A 75 -18.39 10.21 -26.07
CA LEU A 75 -17.02 9.71 -26.13
C LEU A 75 -16.95 8.48 -27.03
N LYS A 76 -15.81 8.32 -27.70
CA LYS A 76 -15.51 7.09 -28.44
C LYS A 76 -14.93 6.07 -27.47
N VAL A 77 -15.48 4.85 -27.50
CA VAL A 77 -15.03 3.74 -26.65
C VAL A 77 -14.65 2.56 -27.55
N ILE A 78 -13.44 2.06 -27.39
CA ILE A 78 -13.04 0.75 -27.91
C ILE A 78 -13.10 -0.23 -26.74
N VAL A 79 -13.66 -1.40 -26.97
CA VAL A 79 -13.68 -2.49 -26.01
C VAL A 79 -12.99 -3.69 -26.63
N THR A 80 -12.11 -4.34 -25.88
CA THR A 80 -11.55 -5.64 -26.27
C THR A 80 -12.12 -6.70 -25.31
N THR A 81 -12.55 -7.84 -25.85
CA THR A 81 -13.17 -8.93 -25.07
C THR A 81 -13.12 -10.23 -25.88
N TRP A 82 -13.19 -11.36 -25.17
CA TRP A 82 -13.42 -12.68 -25.78
C TRP A 82 -14.90 -12.95 -26.05
N ASP A 83 -15.80 -12.17 -25.45
CA ASP A 83 -17.22 -12.33 -25.57
C ASP A 83 -17.80 -11.43 -26.67
N SER A 84 -18.08 -12.05 -27.83
CA SER A 84 -18.70 -11.35 -28.96
C SER A 84 -20.12 -10.83 -28.66
N THR A 85 -20.74 -11.21 -27.54
CA THR A 85 -22.07 -10.74 -27.13
C THR A 85 -22.03 -9.45 -26.30
N PHE A 86 -20.85 -8.94 -25.98
CA PHE A 86 -20.69 -7.73 -25.15
C PHE A 86 -21.16 -6.43 -25.84
N CYS A 87 -21.10 -6.36 -27.17
CA CYS A 87 -21.48 -5.19 -27.95
C CYS A 87 -22.50 -5.54 -29.04
N ASP A 88 -23.24 -4.52 -29.50
CA ASP A 88 -24.13 -4.65 -30.64
C ASP A 88 -23.34 -5.08 -31.88
N THR A 89 -23.95 -5.94 -32.69
CA THR A 89 -23.29 -6.69 -33.78
C THR A 89 -22.73 -5.83 -34.91
N GLU A 90 -23.17 -4.57 -35.06
CA GLU A 90 -22.78 -3.72 -36.20
C GLU A 90 -21.38 -3.09 -36.08
N ASN A 91 -20.76 -3.06 -34.90
CA ASN A 91 -19.45 -2.41 -34.68
C ASN A 91 -18.36 -3.35 -34.12
N ILE A 92 -18.48 -4.66 -34.38
CA ILE A 92 -17.53 -5.66 -33.88
C ILE A 92 -16.43 -5.91 -34.91
N ILE A 93 -15.17 -5.73 -34.47
CA ILE A 93 -13.99 -6.17 -35.22
C ILE A 93 -13.55 -7.50 -34.62
N ILE A 94 -13.75 -8.59 -35.35
CA ILE A 94 -13.31 -9.92 -34.94
C ILE A 94 -11.82 -10.06 -35.25
N VAL A 95 -11.01 -10.31 -34.22
CA VAL A 95 -9.57 -10.55 -34.34
C VAL A 95 -9.32 -12.06 -34.22
N ASN A 96 -9.16 -12.74 -35.36
CA ASN A 96 -8.99 -14.20 -35.44
C ASN A 96 -7.51 -14.68 -35.36
N GLY A 97 -6.59 -13.82 -34.91
CA GLY A 97 -5.15 -14.10 -34.95
C GLY A 97 -4.52 -13.87 -36.32
N PHE A 98 -3.34 -14.44 -36.57
CA PHE A 98 -2.68 -14.33 -37.87
C PHE A 98 -3.27 -15.35 -38.87
N SER A 99 -3.37 -14.94 -40.14
CA SER A 99 -3.48 -15.93 -41.22
C SER A 99 -2.22 -16.79 -41.29
N GLU A 100 -2.30 -17.97 -41.89
CA GLU A 100 -1.15 -18.88 -42.01
C GLU A 100 0.05 -18.19 -42.71
N ASP A 101 -0.22 -17.41 -43.75
CA ASP A 101 0.82 -16.68 -44.47
C ASP A 101 1.43 -15.54 -43.63
N GLU A 102 0.62 -14.83 -42.83
CA GLU A 102 1.11 -13.85 -41.86
C GLU A 102 1.94 -14.51 -40.75
N ALA A 103 1.50 -15.65 -40.22
CA ALA A 103 2.20 -16.41 -39.19
C ALA A 103 3.56 -16.91 -39.69
N VAL A 104 3.59 -17.48 -40.88
CA VAL A 104 4.82 -17.91 -41.55
C VAL A 104 5.74 -16.72 -41.80
N LYS A 105 5.22 -15.61 -42.33
CA LYS A 105 5.99 -14.37 -42.53
C LYS A 105 6.53 -13.81 -41.21
N PHE A 106 5.76 -13.91 -40.14
CA PHE A 106 6.14 -13.45 -38.82
C PHE A 106 7.25 -14.32 -38.20
N LEU A 107 7.18 -15.64 -38.33
CA LEU A 107 8.23 -16.55 -37.85
C LEU A 107 9.56 -16.39 -38.62
N ARG A 108 9.50 -15.89 -39.86
CA ARG A 108 10.69 -15.60 -40.67
C ARG A 108 11.39 -14.33 -40.13
N ASN A 109 12.56 -14.52 -39.55
CA ASN A 109 13.37 -13.42 -38.99
C ASN A 109 14.12 -12.59 -40.07
N LYS A 110 14.09 -13.01 -41.35
CA LYS A 110 14.81 -12.37 -42.49
C LYS A 110 13.96 -12.35 -43.77
N LYS A 111 14.22 -11.37 -44.67
CA LYS A 111 13.59 -11.21 -46.00
C LYS A 111 14.15 -12.13 -47.10
N THR A 112 14.89 -13.19 -46.76
CA THR A 112 15.43 -14.14 -47.76
C THR A 112 14.35 -15.08 -48.26
N GLU A 113 14.33 -15.34 -49.58
CA GLU A 113 13.47 -16.36 -50.18
C GLU A 113 13.78 -17.73 -49.57
N LEU A 114 12.75 -18.42 -49.08
CA LEU A 114 12.88 -19.77 -48.52
C LEU A 114 12.96 -20.78 -49.65
N ASN A 115 13.71 -21.86 -49.43
CA ASN A 115 13.50 -23.07 -50.21
C ASN A 115 12.19 -23.76 -49.77
N SER A 116 11.61 -24.58 -50.66
CA SER A 116 10.29 -25.21 -50.45
C SER A 116 10.20 -26.08 -49.19
N LYS A 117 11.34 -26.65 -48.72
CA LYS A 117 11.42 -27.49 -47.51
C LYS A 117 11.43 -26.68 -46.22
N GLU A 118 12.08 -25.52 -46.20
CA GLU A 118 12.03 -24.62 -45.04
C GLU A 118 10.65 -24.01 -44.89
N GLU A 119 10.04 -23.60 -46.01
CA GLU A 119 8.68 -23.06 -46.02
C GLU A 119 7.65 -24.05 -45.47
N THR A 120 7.78 -25.34 -45.80
CA THR A 120 6.91 -26.38 -45.22
C THR A 120 7.10 -26.53 -43.71
N SER A 121 8.33 -26.47 -43.20
CA SER A 121 8.58 -26.55 -41.75
C SER A 121 8.06 -25.32 -40.99
N TYR A 122 8.09 -24.13 -41.61
CA TYR A 122 7.47 -22.94 -41.01
C TYR A 122 5.94 -23.01 -41.01
N ARG A 123 5.32 -23.52 -42.08
CA ARG A 123 3.86 -23.76 -42.13
C ARG A 123 3.44 -24.79 -41.08
N GLU A 124 4.17 -25.91 -40.98
CA GLU A 124 3.93 -26.93 -39.96
C GLU A 124 4.02 -26.35 -38.54
N LEU A 125 5.03 -25.53 -38.25
CA LEU A 125 5.14 -24.85 -36.96
C LEU A 125 4.00 -23.86 -36.73
N ALA A 126 3.63 -23.03 -37.72
CA ALA A 126 2.55 -22.06 -37.60
C ALA A 126 1.19 -22.73 -37.32
N GLN A 127 0.88 -23.81 -38.04
CA GLN A 127 -0.30 -24.63 -37.82
C GLN A 127 -0.31 -25.27 -36.43
N MET A 128 0.83 -25.83 -35.99
CA MET A 128 0.95 -26.42 -34.65
C MET A 128 0.73 -25.39 -33.53
N LEU A 129 1.07 -24.13 -33.77
CA LEU A 129 0.87 -23.02 -32.83
C LEU A 129 -0.50 -22.32 -33.02
N GLY A 130 -1.41 -22.88 -33.81
CA GLY A 130 -2.74 -22.33 -34.08
C GLY A 130 -2.73 -20.93 -34.68
N ASN A 131 -1.63 -20.52 -35.33
CA ASN A 131 -1.37 -19.15 -35.78
C ASN A 131 -1.54 -18.06 -34.68
N HIS A 132 -1.41 -18.43 -33.41
CA HIS A 132 -1.64 -17.53 -32.29
C HIS A 132 -0.44 -16.58 -32.08
N PRO A 133 -0.60 -15.24 -32.13
CA PRO A 133 0.53 -14.30 -32.08
C PRO A 133 1.45 -14.47 -30.86
N LEU A 134 0.89 -14.74 -29.68
CA LEU A 134 1.64 -15.00 -28.45
C LEU A 134 2.59 -16.21 -28.60
N LEU A 135 2.06 -17.33 -29.09
CA LEU A 135 2.84 -18.57 -29.25
C LEU A 135 3.86 -18.44 -30.37
N LEU A 136 3.48 -17.78 -31.47
CA LEU A 136 4.38 -17.51 -32.58
C LEU A 136 5.57 -16.64 -32.16
N TYR A 137 5.35 -15.63 -31.31
CA TYR A 137 6.43 -14.78 -30.80
C TYR A 137 7.37 -15.57 -29.90
N GLY A 138 6.84 -16.37 -28.97
CA GLY A 138 7.63 -17.28 -28.13
C GLY A 138 8.47 -18.24 -28.97
N ALA A 139 7.87 -18.92 -29.94
CA ALA A 139 8.57 -19.81 -30.86
C ALA A 139 9.68 -19.10 -31.65
N ARG A 140 9.38 -17.93 -32.23
CA ARG A 140 10.35 -17.13 -33.00
C ARG A 140 11.56 -16.74 -32.13
N SER A 141 11.29 -16.25 -30.93
CA SER A 141 12.31 -15.76 -30.00
C SER A 141 13.16 -16.92 -29.45
N CYS A 142 12.55 -18.06 -29.12
CA CYS A 142 13.24 -19.29 -28.75
C CYS A 142 14.14 -19.80 -29.87
N MET A 143 13.63 -19.89 -31.11
CA MET A 143 14.42 -20.32 -32.26
C MET A 143 15.60 -19.39 -32.53
N ALA A 144 15.39 -18.07 -32.42
CA ALA A 144 16.43 -17.07 -32.64
C ALA A 144 17.54 -17.15 -31.58
N SER A 145 17.19 -17.30 -30.30
CA SER A 145 18.14 -17.36 -29.18
C SER A 145 18.91 -18.68 -29.11
N SER A 146 18.27 -19.80 -29.47
CA SER A 146 18.89 -21.14 -29.47
C SER A 146 19.51 -21.53 -30.82
N ASN A 147 19.46 -20.63 -31.81
CA ASN A 147 19.91 -20.87 -33.18
C ASN A 147 19.31 -22.15 -33.80
N GLN A 148 18.06 -22.47 -33.45
CA GLN A 148 17.34 -23.66 -33.90
C GLN A 148 16.56 -23.39 -35.19
N THR A 149 16.50 -24.40 -36.06
CA THR A 149 15.61 -24.38 -37.23
C THR A 149 14.19 -24.80 -36.82
N PRO A 150 13.14 -24.40 -37.57
CA PRO A 150 11.76 -24.79 -37.26
C PRO A 150 11.59 -26.30 -37.12
N LYS A 151 12.25 -27.08 -37.97
CA LYS A 151 12.21 -28.55 -37.92
C LYS A 151 12.79 -29.12 -36.63
N LYS A 152 13.89 -28.55 -36.12
CA LYS A 152 14.48 -28.97 -34.83
C LYS A 152 13.56 -28.58 -33.67
N PHE A 153 12.99 -27.37 -33.73
CA PHE A 153 12.09 -26.87 -32.69
C PHE A 153 10.78 -27.68 -32.62
N ILE A 154 10.16 -28.03 -33.76
CA ILE A 154 8.99 -28.93 -33.80
C ILE A 154 9.32 -30.28 -33.17
N LYS A 155 10.49 -30.86 -33.47
CA LYS A 155 10.91 -32.13 -32.88
C LYS A 155 11.09 -32.03 -31.36
N TYR A 156 11.53 -30.88 -30.89
CA TYR A 156 11.71 -30.59 -29.47
C TYR A 156 10.36 -30.49 -28.74
N LEU A 157 9.41 -29.72 -29.29
CA LEU A 157 8.03 -29.62 -28.76
C LEU A 157 7.31 -30.98 -28.74
N ARG A 158 7.48 -31.81 -29.78
CA ARG A 158 6.92 -33.17 -29.82
C ARG A 158 7.59 -34.17 -28.87
N GLY A 159 8.76 -33.85 -28.32
CA GLY A 159 9.53 -34.73 -27.44
C GLY A 159 9.12 -34.69 -25.97
N SER A 160 8.34 -33.68 -25.57
CA SER A 160 7.88 -33.44 -24.20
C SER A 160 6.77 -34.43 -23.81
N LYS A 161 6.99 -35.24 -22.76
CA LYS A 161 6.02 -36.22 -22.24
C LYS A 161 4.94 -35.50 -21.41
N SER A 162 3.90 -34.97 -22.05
CA SER A 162 2.74 -34.37 -21.38
C SER A 162 1.45 -35.16 -21.65
N SER A 163 1.40 -36.44 -21.27
CA SER A 163 0.25 -37.34 -21.56
C SER A 163 -0.87 -37.31 -20.51
N GLU A 164 -0.61 -36.85 -19.28
CA GLU A 164 -1.63 -36.81 -18.20
C GLU A 164 -2.45 -35.50 -18.21
N ILE A 165 -1.85 -34.40 -18.65
CA ILE A 165 -2.44 -33.07 -18.75
C ILE A 165 -3.47 -32.97 -19.89
N ASP A 166 -3.30 -33.80 -20.93
CA ASP A 166 -4.14 -33.87 -22.13
C ASP A 166 -5.61 -34.18 -21.81
N LYS A 167 -5.93 -34.81 -20.66
CA LYS A 167 -7.31 -35.05 -20.22
C LYS A 167 -7.93 -33.86 -19.48
N PHE A 168 -7.13 -33.12 -18.71
CA PHE A 168 -7.58 -32.00 -17.89
C PHE A 168 -7.76 -30.73 -18.75
N VAL A 169 -6.78 -30.40 -19.58
CA VAL A 169 -6.81 -29.22 -20.47
C VAL A 169 -7.95 -29.30 -21.50
N ARG A 170 -8.29 -30.51 -21.97
CA ARG A 170 -9.47 -30.76 -22.82
C ARG A 170 -10.81 -30.61 -22.08
N SER A 171 -10.82 -30.70 -20.75
CA SER A 171 -12.03 -30.55 -19.94
C SER A 171 -12.31 -29.12 -19.49
N VAL A 172 -11.31 -28.24 -19.50
CA VAL A 172 -11.40 -26.90 -18.88
C VAL A 172 -11.42 -25.74 -19.87
N SER A 173 -10.92 -25.86 -21.11
CA SER A 173 -10.97 -24.74 -22.07
C SER A 173 -11.17 -25.13 -23.55
N ARG A 174 -11.84 -24.24 -24.31
CA ARG A 174 -11.89 -24.28 -25.79
C ARG A 174 -10.52 -24.00 -26.44
N ASN A 175 -9.49 -23.64 -25.66
CA ASN A 175 -8.15 -23.20 -26.11
C ASN A 175 -7.01 -24.16 -25.67
N GLY A 176 -7.32 -25.45 -25.46
CA GLY A 176 -6.40 -26.39 -24.83
C GLY A 176 -5.02 -26.56 -25.50
N GLU A 177 -4.88 -26.29 -26.79
CA GLU A 177 -3.58 -26.34 -27.48
C GLU A 177 -2.64 -25.19 -27.07
N VAL A 178 -3.18 -24.00 -26.77
CA VAL A 178 -2.39 -22.83 -26.36
C VAL A 178 -1.72 -23.07 -25.00
N PHE A 179 -2.49 -23.59 -24.04
CA PHE A 179 -1.99 -23.91 -22.70
C PHE A 179 -0.90 -24.97 -22.74
N LYS A 180 -1.07 -26.01 -23.56
CA LYS A 180 -0.08 -27.08 -23.73
C LYS A 180 1.26 -26.55 -24.22
N ILE A 181 1.26 -25.69 -25.24
CA ILE A 181 2.50 -25.12 -25.80
C ILE A 181 3.17 -24.16 -24.81
N LEU A 182 2.38 -23.36 -24.08
CA LEU A 182 2.91 -22.48 -23.03
C LEU A 182 3.56 -23.30 -21.88
N GLN A 183 2.97 -24.44 -21.50
CA GLN A 183 3.59 -25.36 -20.54
C GLN A 183 4.87 -25.98 -21.08
N GLU A 184 4.90 -26.35 -22.37
CA GLU A 184 6.15 -26.79 -22.99
C GLU A 184 7.21 -25.70 -22.86
N TYR A 185 6.89 -24.43 -23.13
CA TYR A 185 7.84 -23.31 -22.94
C TYR A 185 8.33 -23.16 -21.50
N LEU A 186 7.47 -23.40 -20.50
CA LEU A 186 7.89 -23.44 -19.10
C LEU A 186 8.90 -24.56 -18.83
N GLU A 187 8.68 -25.75 -19.38
CA GLU A 187 9.63 -26.86 -19.27
C GLU A 187 10.96 -26.55 -19.97
N ILE A 188 10.93 -25.89 -21.14
CA ILE A 188 12.16 -25.41 -21.80
C ILE A 188 12.88 -24.41 -20.89
N LEU A 189 12.14 -23.45 -20.32
CA LEU A 189 12.70 -22.44 -19.43
C LEU A 189 13.39 -23.08 -18.23
N LYS A 190 12.71 -24.03 -17.58
CA LYS A 190 13.25 -24.76 -16.44
C LYS A 190 14.57 -25.46 -16.77
N ASN A 191 14.65 -26.09 -17.94
CA ASN A 191 15.86 -26.77 -18.41
C ASN A 191 16.99 -25.79 -18.81
N ASP A 192 16.66 -24.67 -19.46
CA ASP A 192 17.62 -23.70 -19.98
C ASP A 192 18.18 -22.76 -18.90
N TYR A 193 17.38 -22.39 -17.90
CA TYR A 193 17.68 -21.33 -16.93
C TYR A 193 17.72 -21.80 -15.47
N GLY A 194 17.25 -23.02 -15.18
CA GLY A 194 17.27 -23.62 -13.85
C GLY A 194 16.05 -23.27 -12.99
N GLU A 195 15.98 -23.93 -11.83
CA GLU A 195 14.83 -23.89 -10.90
C GLU A 195 14.59 -22.50 -10.29
N ASP A 196 15.64 -21.71 -10.01
CA ASP A 196 15.47 -20.40 -9.37
C ASP A 196 14.77 -19.40 -10.31
N VAL A 197 15.15 -19.37 -11.60
CA VAL A 197 14.48 -18.54 -12.61
C VAL A 197 13.07 -19.05 -12.89
N PHE A 198 12.89 -20.37 -12.89
CA PHE A 198 11.58 -20.99 -13.02
C PHE A 198 10.63 -20.58 -11.89
N ASP A 199 11.07 -20.67 -10.63
CA ASP A 199 10.31 -20.24 -9.45
C ASP A 199 9.92 -18.75 -9.55
N MET A 200 10.80 -17.87 -10.06
CA MET A 200 10.50 -16.44 -10.29
C MET A 200 9.46 -16.22 -11.40
N VAL A 201 9.54 -16.97 -12.50
CA VAL A 201 8.51 -16.89 -13.57
C VAL A 201 7.17 -17.38 -13.05
N GLN A 202 7.15 -18.47 -12.29
CA GLN A 202 5.94 -18.98 -11.69
C GLN A 202 5.33 -18.00 -10.66
N ALA A 203 6.16 -17.22 -9.97
CA ALA A 203 5.72 -16.20 -9.03
C ALA A 203 4.92 -15.06 -9.71
N LEU A 204 5.08 -14.83 -11.02
CA LEU A 204 4.33 -13.81 -11.76
C LEU A 204 2.81 -13.98 -11.67
N GLN A 205 2.33 -15.20 -11.44
CA GLN A 205 0.90 -15.47 -11.35
C GLN A 205 0.22 -14.79 -10.15
N PHE A 206 0.97 -14.50 -9.08
CA PHE A 206 0.41 -14.00 -7.82
C PHE A 206 0.37 -12.48 -7.73
N PHE A 207 0.85 -11.80 -8.78
CA PHE A 207 0.93 -10.35 -8.85
C PHE A 207 -0.16 -9.79 -9.77
N ALA A 208 -0.51 -8.52 -9.57
CA ALA A 208 -1.28 -7.77 -10.56
C ALA A 208 -0.58 -7.81 -11.94
N LEU A 209 -1.36 -7.91 -13.02
CA LEU A 209 -0.84 -8.21 -14.37
C LEU A 209 0.08 -7.13 -14.94
N GLU A 210 -0.09 -5.89 -14.49
CA GLU A 210 0.61 -4.71 -15.02
C GLU A 210 1.56 -4.12 -13.99
N ASP A 211 2.61 -3.47 -14.49
CA ASP A 211 3.55 -2.67 -13.71
C ASP A 211 4.26 -3.44 -12.57
N ILE A 212 4.47 -4.76 -12.67
CA ILE A 212 5.16 -5.57 -11.66
C ILE A 212 6.61 -5.09 -11.52
N PRO A 213 7.02 -4.51 -10.38
CA PRO A 213 8.38 -4.01 -10.22
C PRO A 213 9.39 -5.15 -10.28
N VAL A 214 10.38 -5.03 -11.17
CA VAL A 214 11.48 -6.01 -11.28
C VAL A 214 12.23 -6.13 -9.95
N LEU A 215 12.28 -5.04 -9.18
CA LEU A 215 12.86 -4.98 -7.84
C LEU A 215 12.33 -6.08 -6.90
N LEU A 216 11.09 -6.57 -7.05
CA LEU A 216 10.57 -7.71 -6.28
C LEU A 216 11.45 -8.96 -6.42
N PHE A 217 11.99 -9.18 -7.62
CA PHE A 217 12.77 -10.36 -7.96
C PHE A 217 14.25 -10.24 -7.55
N ASP A 218 14.77 -9.01 -7.40
CA ASP A 218 16.07 -8.75 -6.78
C ASP A 218 16.10 -9.14 -5.29
N PHE A 219 14.92 -9.25 -4.66
CA PHE A 219 14.71 -9.61 -3.26
C PHE A 219 13.99 -10.96 -3.12
N PHE A 220 13.81 -11.72 -4.21
CA PHE A 220 13.10 -13.00 -4.17
C PHE A 220 14.02 -14.11 -3.64
N PRO A 221 13.66 -14.81 -2.54
CA PRO A 221 14.51 -15.87 -1.99
C PRO A 221 14.73 -17.03 -2.98
N THR A 222 15.99 -17.33 -3.30
CA THR A 222 16.41 -18.44 -4.16
C THR A 222 16.89 -19.65 -3.35
N ARG A 223 16.91 -20.84 -3.97
CA ARG A 223 17.34 -22.09 -3.31
C ARG A 223 18.83 -22.08 -2.95
N LYS A 224 19.65 -21.33 -3.69
CA LYS A 224 21.04 -21.07 -3.34
C LYS A 224 21.12 -19.83 -2.45
N GLN A 225 21.38 -20.02 -1.16
CA GLN A 225 21.47 -18.97 -0.12
C GLN A 225 22.75 -18.11 -0.21
N ASN A 226 23.53 -18.19 -1.30
CA ASN A 226 24.73 -17.37 -1.46
C ASN A 226 24.36 -16.11 -2.25
N HIS A 227 24.27 -14.99 -1.53
CA HIS A 227 23.87 -13.66 -1.96
C HIS A 227 24.75 -12.98 -3.05
N GLN A 228 25.52 -13.73 -3.84
CA GLN A 228 26.15 -13.16 -5.03
C GLN A 228 25.15 -13.13 -6.20
N GLY A 229 24.36 -12.04 -6.23
CA GLY A 229 23.66 -11.51 -7.39
C GLY A 229 23.11 -12.56 -8.35
N PHE A 230 22.03 -13.24 -7.96
CA PHE A 230 21.25 -13.96 -8.95
C PHE A 230 20.75 -12.94 -9.97
N ASN A 231 21.19 -13.10 -11.22
CA ASN A 231 21.12 -12.02 -12.17
C ASN A 231 19.66 -11.88 -12.66
N THR A 232 18.91 -10.93 -12.09
CA THR A 232 17.57 -10.54 -12.56
C THR A 232 17.55 -10.23 -14.06
N THR A 233 18.71 -9.94 -14.66
CA THR A 233 18.88 -9.90 -16.12
C THR A 233 18.60 -11.24 -16.79
N ILE A 234 19.02 -12.37 -16.23
CA ILE A 234 18.72 -13.72 -16.74
C ILE A 234 17.20 -13.99 -16.67
N PHE A 235 16.56 -13.64 -15.54
CA PHE A 235 15.10 -13.71 -15.41
C PHE A 235 14.40 -12.85 -16.48
N ILE A 236 14.79 -11.59 -16.64
CA ILE A 236 14.27 -10.70 -17.69
C ILE A 236 14.50 -11.26 -19.10
N GLN A 237 15.67 -11.85 -19.36
CA GLN A 237 15.96 -12.50 -20.63
C GLN A 237 15.02 -13.68 -20.88
N ALA A 238 14.73 -14.49 -19.86
CA ALA A 238 13.78 -15.59 -19.96
C ALA A 238 12.36 -15.08 -20.25
N ILE A 239 11.88 -14.06 -19.51
CA ILE A 239 10.58 -13.41 -19.77
C ILE A 239 10.46 -12.93 -21.22
N LYS A 240 11.48 -12.24 -21.73
CA LYS A 240 11.52 -11.76 -23.12
C LYS A 240 11.64 -12.89 -24.14
N LYS A 241 12.41 -13.94 -23.84
CA LYS A 241 12.64 -15.09 -24.72
C LYS A 241 11.35 -15.88 -24.95
N PHE A 242 10.60 -16.15 -23.89
CA PHE A 242 9.39 -16.99 -23.96
C PHE A 242 8.09 -16.21 -24.13
N SER A 243 8.15 -14.88 -24.29
CA SER A 243 6.96 -14.02 -24.39
C SER A 243 6.07 -14.01 -23.15
N PHE A 244 6.61 -14.37 -21.98
CA PHE A 244 5.83 -14.40 -20.75
C PHE A 244 5.45 -13.02 -20.24
N GLY A 245 6.12 -11.98 -20.73
CA GLY A 245 5.77 -10.60 -20.45
C GLY A 245 6.60 -9.60 -21.24
N ILE A 246 6.21 -8.34 -21.15
CA ILE A 246 6.92 -7.19 -21.68
C ILE A 246 7.64 -6.51 -20.52
N VAL A 247 8.93 -6.20 -20.71
CA VAL A 247 9.72 -5.46 -19.72
C VAL A 247 9.94 -4.03 -20.22
N ARG A 248 9.56 -3.05 -19.40
CA ARG A 248 9.70 -1.61 -19.66
C ARG A 248 10.59 -0.97 -18.58
N GLY A 249 11.07 0.24 -18.83
CA GLY A 249 11.89 1.01 -17.88
C GLY A 249 13.37 0.65 -17.88
N VAL A 250 14.12 1.30 -16.98
CA VAL A 250 15.58 1.17 -16.80
C VAL A 250 15.87 1.06 -15.30
N ASP A 251 16.88 0.27 -14.94
CA ASP A 251 17.32 0.05 -13.55
C ASP A 251 16.17 -0.31 -12.57
N ASP A 252 16.01 0.44 -11.47
CA ASP A 252 15.00 0.20 -10.43
C ASP A 252 13.57 0.58 -10.85
N ASP A 253 13.43 1.33 -11.95
CA ASP A 253 12.15 1.65 -12.59
C ASP A 253 11.79 0.62 -13.68
N ARG A 254 12.40 -0.57 -13.66
CA ARG A 254 11.99 -1.65 -14.56
C ARG A 254 10.70 -2.32 -14.08
N PHE A 255 9.77 -2.49 -15.00
CA PHE A 255 8.47 -3.11 -14.75
C PHE A 255 8.19 -4.23 -15.74
N ILE A 256 7.47 -5.26 -15.28
CA ILE A 256 6.99 -6.37 -16.09
C ILE A 256 5.47 -6.26 -16.23
N THR A 257 4.99 -6.37 -17.46
CA THR A 257 3.58 -6.60 -17.76
C THR A 257 3.44 -8.01 -18.31
N THR A 258 2.66 -8.86 -17.63
CA THR A 258 2.42 -10.25 -18.05
C THR A 258 1.09 -10.41 -18.75
N HIS A 259 0.94 -11.48 -19.53
CA HIS A 259 -0.31 -11.81 -20.21
C HIS A 259 -1.12 -12.79 -19.36
N LEU A 260 -2.43 -12.57 -19.23
CA LEU A 260 -3.29 -13.42 -18.40
C LEU A 260 -3.24 -14.90 -18.78
N ALA A 261 -3.18 -15.23 -20.08
CA ALA A 261 -3.03 -16.62 -20.53
C ALA A 261 -1.77 -17.31 -19.96
N VAL A 262 -0.68 -16.55 -19.75
CA VAL A 262 0.55 -17.07 -19.13
C VAL A 262 0.31 -17.30 -17.64
N VAL A 263 -0.31 -16.34 -16.95
CA VAL A 263 -0.67 -16.44 -15.53
C VAL A 263 -1.58 -17.64 -15.25
N LYS A 264 -2.67 -17.79 -16.01
CA LYS A 264 -3.60 -18.93 -15.86
C LYS A 264 -2.93 -20.26 -16.17
N MET A 265 -2.07 -20.31 -17.19
CA MET A 265 -1.31 -21.51 -17.50
C MET A 265 -0.38 -21.93 -16.36
N ILE A 266 0.32 -20.95 -15.76
CA ILE A 266 1.16 -21.19 -14.59
C ILE A 266 0.29 -21.67 -13.41
N GLU A 267 -0.84 -20.99 -13.14
CA GLU A 267 -1.76 -21.33 -12.03
C GLU A 267 -2.27 -22.78 -12.11
N GLU A 268 -2.57 -23.24 -13.32
CA GLU A 268 -3.03 -24.62 -13.57
C GLU A 268 -1.90 -25.67 -13.51
N SER A 269 -0.65 -25.27 -13.69
CA SER A 269 0.51 -26.18 -13.72
C SER A 269 1.07 -26.53 -12.33
N MET A 270 0.54 -25.92 -11.28
CA MET A 270 1.12 -25.97 -9.93
C MET A 270 0.20 -26.62 -8.91
N SER A 271 0.78 -27.40 -8.00
CA SER A 271 0.09 -27.88 -6.80
C SER A 271 -0.11 -26.75 -5.78
N ASP A 272 -1.05 -26.93 -4.86
CA ASP A 272 -1.34 -25.96 -3.81
C ASP A 272 -0.16 -25.79 -2.83
N GLU A 273 0.63 -26.84 -2.61
CA GLU A 273 1.86 -26.78 -1.82
C GLU A 273 2.96 -25.96 -2.51
N GLU A 274 3.10 -26.11 -3.83
CA GLU A 274 4.04 -25.30 -4.63
C GLU A 274 3.61 -23.83 -4.61
N LYS A 275 2.31 -23.56 -4.74
CA LYS A 275 1.75 -22.21 -4.61
C LYS A 275 2.04 -21.62 -3.24
N ALA A 276 1.80 -22.37 -2.16
CA ALA A 276 2.08 -21.93 -0.79
C ALA A 276 3.57 -21.57 -0.60
N LYS A 277 4.48 -22.40 -1.13
CA LYS A 277 5.93 -22.13 -1.08
C LYS A 277 6.31 -20.84 -1.82
N LEU A 278 5.82 -20.62 -3.04
CA LEU A 278 6.11 -19.39 -3.78
C LEU A 278 5.51 -18.16 -3.12
N ILE A 279 4.28 -18.24 -2.63
CA ILE A 279 3.65 -17.14 -1.86
C ILE A 279 4.52 -16.75 -0.67
N LYS A 280 5.05 -17.72 0.07
CA LYS A 280 5.94 -17.46 1.22
C LYS A 280 7.22 -16.72 0.80
N ASN A 281 7.82 -17.09 -0.33
CA ASN A 281 8.97 -16.36 -0.89
C ASN A 281 8.61 -14.92 -1.27
N ILE A 282 7.44 -14.72 -1.88
CA ILE A 282 6.94 -13.38 -2.25
C ILE A 282 6.68 -12.53 -1.00
N LEU A 283 6.02 -13.09 0.02
CA LEU A 283 5.78 -12.38 1.29
C LEU A 283 7.09 -12.00 1.98
N THR A 284 8.13 -12.84 1.87
CA THR A 284 9.48 -12.54 2.36
C THR A 284 10.10 -11.35 1.61
N ALA A 285 10.01 -11.34 0.27
CA ALA A 285 10.49 -10.21 -0.54
C ALA A 285 9.73 -8.91 -0.20
N LEU A 286 8.40 -8.98 -0.03
CA LEU A 286 7.56 -7.85 0.36
C LEU A 286 7.94 -7.31 1.75
N MET A 287 8.29 -8.18 2.70
CA MET A 287 8.76 -7.79 4.03
C MET A 287 10.06 -6.98 3.95
N TRP A 288 10.99 -7.38 3.07
CA TRP A 288 12.26 -6.67 2.87
C TRP A 288 12.09 -5.34 2.14
N LEU A 289 11.13 -5.26 1.21
CA LEU A 289 10.91 -4.08 0.40
C LEU A 289 9.99 -3.04 1.05
N MET A 290 8.85 -3.41 1.62
CA MET A 290 7.86 -2.42 2.08
C MET A 290 8.18 -1.93 3.49
N ASP A 291 8.10 -0.63 3.78
CA ASP A 291 8.36 -0.05 5.12
C ASP A 291 7.23 0.92 5.52
N LYS A 292 7.02 1.20 6.82
CA LYS A 292 5.99 2.15 7.27
C LYS A 292 6.45 3.61 7.26
N ASP A 293 7.62 3.88 6.72
CA ASP A 293 8.20 5.22 6.65
C ASP A 293 7.69 6.01 5.44
N ASN A 294 6.38 6.24 5.39
CA ASN A 294 5.74 7.00 4.30
C ASN A 294 6.09 8.50 4.29
N TYR A 295 6.98 8.97 5.17
CA TYR A 295 7.48 10.34 5.16
C TYR A 295 8.70 10.50 4.25
N ASN A 296 9.42 9.42 3.97
CA ASN A 296 10.45 9.38 2.94
C ASN A 296 9.77 9.18 1.57
N PRO A 297 9.93 10.10 0.60
CA PRO A 297 9.32 9.98 -0.72
C PRO A 297 9.69 8.69 -1.46
N ILE A 298 10.93 8.19 -1.27
CA ILE A 298 11.39 6.96 -1.91
C ILE A 298 10.60 5.75 -1.36
N ASP A 299 10.48 5.65 -0.03
CA ASP A 299 9.72 4.58 0.62
C ASP A 299 8.23 4.67 0.29
N TYR A 300 7.69 5.89 0.25
CA TYR A 300 6.31 6.18 -0.16
C TYR A 300 6.03 5.70 -1.59
N ASP A 301 6.86 6.12 -2.56
CA ASP A 301 6.70 5.76 -3.98
C ASP A 301 6.87 4.25 -4.18
N ARG A 302 7.83 3.64 -3.49
CA ARG A 302 8.05 2.19 -3.50
C ARG A 302 6.83 1.44 -2.96
N ASN A 303 6.31 1.82 -1.79
CA ASN A 303 5.10 1.22 -1.23
C ASN A 303 3.90 1.40 -2.16
N TYR A 304 3.73 2.58 -2.75
CA TYR A 304 2.67 2.86 -3.70
C TYR A 304 2.71 1.92 -4.91
N ARG A 305 3.90 1.68 -5.47
CA ARG A 305 4.12 0.76 -6.60
C ARG A 305 3.91 -0.70 -6.22
N LEU A 306 4.34 -1.11 -5.02
CA LEU A 306 4.23 -2.50 -4.56
C LEU A 306 2.83 -2.87 -4.07
N LEU A 307 2.03 -1.89 -3.65
CA LEU A 307 0.74 -2.11 -3.01
C LEU A 307 -0.22 -3.00 -3.85
N PRO A 308 -0.45 -2.77 -5.17
CA PRO A 308 -1.33 -3.61 -5.97
C PRO A 308 -0.90 -5.08 -5.98
N HIS A 309 0.41 -5.32 -6.03
CA HIS A 309 1.00 -6.65 -6.04
C HIS A 309 0.87 -7.33 -4.67
N ALA A 310 1.12 -6.60 -3.58
CA ALA A 310 0.91 -7.12 -2.23
C ALA A 310 -0.56 -7.52 -2.00
N ILE A 311 -1.52 -6.73 -2.47
CA ILE A 311 -2.95 -7.05 -2.37
C ILE A 311 -3.29 -8.32 -3.15
N SER A 312 -2.82 -8.44 -4.39
CA SER A 312 -3.04 -9.62 -5.23
C SER A 312 -2.50 -10.89 -4.55
N VAL A 313 -1.28 -10.84 -4.00
CA VAL A 313 -0.69 -11.96 -3.25
C VAL A 313 -1.56 -12.34 -2.04
N LEU A 314 -2.02 -11.36 -1.26
CA LEU A 314 -2.88 -11.61 -0.10
C LEU A 314 -4.26 -12.17 -0.47
N GLN A 315 -4.79 -11.82 -1.65
CA GLN A 315 -6.01 -12.44 -2.19
C GLN A 315 -5.78 -13.92 -2.53
N HIS A 316 -4.64 -14.26 -3.14
CA HIS A 316 -4.25 -15.65 -3.38
C HIS A 316 -4.08 -16.43 -2.08
N VAL A 317 -3.49 -15.83 -1.03
CA VAL A 317 -3.42 -16.44 0.32
C VAL A 317 -4.83 -16.77 0.83
N LYS A 318 -5.78 -15.83 0.70
CA LYS A 318 -7.15 -16.02 1.16
C LYS A 318 -7.86 -17.15 0.41
N LYS A 319 -7.73 -17.20 -0.92
CA LYS A 319 -8.26 -18.27 -1.77
C LYS A 319 -7.69 -19.64 -1.36
N LEU A 320 -6.36 -19.72 -1.25
CA LEU A 320 -5.67 -20.97 -0.93
C LEU A 320 -6.06 -21.50 0.46
N ARG A 321 -6.17 -20.63 1.48
CA ARG A 321 -6.63 -21.00 2.83
C ARG A 321 -8.11 -21.40 2.87
N ALA A 322 -8.95 -20.85 1.99
CA ALA A 322 -10.36 -21.22 1.90
C ALA A 322 -10.53 -22.62 1.29
N GLU A 323 -9.71 -22.96 0.30
CA GLU A 323 -9.68 -24.27 -0.36
C GLU A 323 -9.00 -25.34 0.52
N ASN A 324 -7.90 -24.98 1.19
CA ASN A 324 -7.18 -25.86 2.11
C ASN A 324 -6.73 -25.11 3.38
N ARG A 325 -7.45 -25.36 4.48
CA ARG A 325 -7.26 -24.66 5.77
C ARG A 325 -5.90 -24.89 6.44
N ASN A 326 -5.12 -25.87 6.01
CA ASN A 326 -3.82 -26.18 6.62
C ASN A 326 -2.66 -25.43 5.95
N LEU A 327 -2.86 -24.84 4.76
CA LEU A 327 -1.79 -24.16 4.04
C LEU A 327 -1.53 -22.76 4.60
N LEU A 328 -0.25 -22.39 4.64
CA LEU A 328 0.23 -21.10 5.15
C LEU A 328 -0.17 -20.82 6.61
N CYS A 329 -0.53 -21.82 7.40
CA CYS A 329 -0.94 -21.68 8.80
C CYS A 329 0.21 -21.91 9.79
N ASP A 330 1.42 -22.22 9.31
CA ASP A 330 2.61 -22.37 10.13
C ASP A 330 3.07 -21.04 10.74
N PHE A 331 3.95 -21.13 11.75
CA PHE A 331 4.44 -19.98 12.49
C PHE A 331 5.12 -18.95 11.59
N GLU A 332 5.98 -19.37 10.66
CA GLU A 332 6.70 -18.49 9.74
C GLU A 332 5.72 -17.74 8.82
N SER A 333 4.78 -18.46 8.23
CA SER A 333 3.75 -17.87 7.36
C SER A 333 2.91 -16.84 8.10
N ASN A 334 2.52 -17.08 9.36
CA ASN A 334 1.76 -16.10 10.12
C ASN A 334 2.60 -14.86 10.48
N VAL A 335 3.90 -14.99 10.78
CA VAL A 335 4.80 -13.83 10.97
C VAL A 335 4.86 -12.97 9.70
N LEU A 336 5.07 -13.59 8.54
CA LEU A 336 5.10 -12.90 7.25
C LEU A 336 3.76 -12.22 6.93
N LEU A 337 2.65 -12.91 7.15
CA LEU A 337 1.32 -12.36 6.92
C LEU A 337 1.00 -11.20 7.85
N ALA A 338 1.32 -11.32 9.15
CA ALA A 338 1.15 -10.24 10.11
C ALA A 338 1.88 -8.98 9.64
N TYR A 339 3.14 -9.12 9.19
CA TYR A 339 3.94 -8.00 8.67
C TYR A 339 3.31 -7.36 7.42
N VAL A 340 3.02 -8.17 6.39
CA VAL A 340 2.57 -7.65 5.09
C VAL A 340 1.16 -7.06 5.19
N TYR A 341 0.22 -7.73 5.89
CA TYR A 341 -1.11 -7.17 6.12
C TYR A 341 -1.08 -5.84 6.87
N ASP A 342 -0.19 -5.72 7.85
CA ASP A 342 -0.04 -4.54 8.67
C ASP A 342 0.51 -3.34 7.88
N ILE A 343 1.49 -3.56 7.01
CA ILE A 343 1.99 -2.52 6.10
C ILE A 343 0.94 -2.13 5.05
N VAL A 344 0.23 -3.10 4.45
CA VAL A 344 -0.85 -2.81 3.49
C VAL A 344 -1.95 -2.00 4.17
N GLY A 345 -2.40 -2.41 5.36
CA GLY A 345 -3.39 -1.68 6.15
C GLY A 345 -2.92 -0.27 6.51
N TYR A 346 -1.67 -0.12 6.95
CA TYR A 346 -1.06 1.19 7.22
C TYR A 346 -1.05 2.09 5.97
N THR A 347 -0.63 1.55 4.84
CA THR A 347 -0.52 2.27 3.56
C THR A 347 -1.88 2.73 3.06
N TYR A 348 -2.91 1.88 3.14
CA TYR A 348 -4.28 2.27 2.80
C TYR A 348 -4.85 3.36 3.70
N ASN A 349 -4.59 3.31 5.02
CA ASN A 349 -4.98 4.40 5.92
C ASN A 349 -4.34 5.73 5.48
N PHE A 350 -3.06 5.69 5.10
CA PHE A 350 -2.33 6.87 4.62
C PHE A 350 -2.89 7.42 3.31
N PHE A 351 -3.33 6.54 2.39
CA PHE A 351 -3.96 6.93 1.13
C PHE A 351 -5.45 7.31 1.25
N GLY A 352 -6.06 7.15 2.43
CA GLY A 352 -7.48 7.42 2.65
C GLY A 352 -8.44 6.35 2.10
N ILE A 353 -7.97 5.12 1.89
CA ILE A 353 -8.77 3.98 1.42
C ILE A 353 -9.22 3.16 2.63
N LEU A 354 -10.09 3.76 3.45
CA LEU A 354 -10.31 3.34 4.84
C LEU A 354 -11.05 2.01 5.01
N LYS A 355 -11.94 1.66 4.07
CA LYS A 355 -12.67 0.37 4.10
C LYS A 355 -11.68 -0.80 3.96
N ASN A 356 -10.86 -0.76 2.91
CA ASN A 356 -9.88 -1.80 2.62
C ASN A 356 -8.79 -1.87 3.71
N ALA A 357 -8.40 -0.72 4.27
CA ALA A 357 -7.47 -0.69 5.39
C ALA A 357 -7.96 -1.55 6.57
N GLY A 358 -9.26 -1.59 6.80
CA GLY A 358 -9.84 -2.37 7.90
C GLY A 358 -9.74 -3.87 7.76
N GLU A 359 -10.01 -4.40 6.57
CA GLU A 359 -9.90 -5.82 6.29
C GLU A 359 -8.46 -6.31 6.54
N HIS A 360 -7.47 -5.57 6.06
CA HIS A 360 -6.07 -5.93 6.23
C HIS A 360 -5.57 -5.74 7.67
N SER A 361 -5.95 -4.67 8.36
CA SER A 361 -5.55 -4.49 9.78
C SER A 361 -6.16 -5.57 10.68
N THR A 362 -7.38 -6.03 10.41
CA THR A 362 -7.98 -7.15 11.15
C THR A 362 -7.24 -8.45 10.86
N ALA A 363 -6.94 -8.75 9.59
CA ALA A 363 -6.17 -9.95 9.21
C ALA A 363 -4.76 -9.96 9.83
N ALA A 364 -4.11 -8.80 9.96
CA ALA A 364 -2.83 -8.69 10.66
C ALA A 364 -2.97 -9.06 12.15
N LYS A 365 -4.02 -8.56 12.81
CA LYS A 365 -4.31 -8.86 14.23
C LYS A 365 -4.58 -10.34 14.45
N GLU A 366 -5.37 -10.97 13.57
CA GLU A 366 -5.64 -12.41 13.59
C GLU A 366 -4.36 -13.23 13.42
N ALA A 367 -3.48 -12.83 12.49
CA ALA A 367 -2.17 -13.47 12.33
C ALA A 367 -1.31 -13.32 13.61
N CYS A 368 -1.34 -12.17 14.29
CA CYS A 368 -0.69 -12.02 15.59
C CYS A 368 -1.22 -12.99 16.65
N PHE A 369 -2.54 -13.14 16.79
CA PHE A 369 -3.09 -14.12 17.75
C PHE A 369 -2.71 -15.57 17.39
N ALA A 370 -2.65 -15.90 16.10
CA ALA A 370 -2.15 -17.20 15.65
C ALA A 370 -0.66 -17.42 16.02
N ILE A 371 0.18 -16.38 15.92
CA ILE A 371 1.59 -16.44 16.33
C ILE A 371 1.71 -16.60 17.86
N ILE A 372 0.94 -15.82 18.62
CA ILE A 372 0.95 -15.85 20.10
C ILE A 372 0.46 -17.21 20.62
N GLY A 373 -0.44 -17.87 19.88
CA GLY A 373 -0.96 -19.20 20.20
C GLY A 373 -2.13 -19.18 21.19
N ILE A 374 -2.82 -18.04 21.32
CA ILE A 374 -3.99 -17.86 22.18
C ILE A 374 -5.01 -16.96 21.45
N SER A 375 -6.30 -17.26 21.58
CA SER A 375 -7.35 -16.44 20.99
C SER A 375 -7.63 -15.18 21.82
N GLU A 376 -8.16 -14.15 21.16
CA GLU A 376 -8.61 -12.92 21.81
C GLU A 376 -9.64 -13.21 22.92
N GLU A 377 -10.64 -14.05 22.65
CA GLU A 377 -11.66 -14.45 23.63
C GLU A 377 -11.08 -15.11 24.90
N GLU A 378 -10.04 -15.94 24.74
CA GLU A 378 -9.42 -16.61 25.88
C GLU A 378 -8.59 -15.63 26.71
N ILE A 379 -7.93 -14.66 26.07
CA ILE A 379 -7.25 -13.58 26.78
C ILE A 379 -8.27 -12.74 27.57
N GLU A 380 -9.36 -12.30 26.93
CA GLU A 380 -10.42 -11.53 27.58
C GLU A 380 -10.98 -12.27 28.80
N LYS A 381 -11.22 -13.57 28.69
CA LYS A 381 -11.68 -14.41 29.80
C LYS A 381 -10.67 -14.45 30.95
N GLN A 382 -9.37 -14.57 30.65
CA GLN A 382 -8.32 -14.55 31.67
C GLN A 382 -8.21 -13.18 32.36
N VAL A 383 -8.27 -12.08 31.58
CA VAL A 383 -8.27 -10.73 32.13
C VAL A 383 -9.49 -10.52 33.03
N MET A 384 -10.68 -10.90 32.58
CA MET A 384 -11.91 -10.79 33.38
C MET A 384 -11.81 -11.57 34.69
N GLN A 385 -11.21 -12.75 34.71
CA GLN A 385 -10.99 -13.50 35.96
C GLN A 385 -10.02 -12.82 36.92
N ARG A 386 -9.01 -12.10 36.41
CA ARG A 386 -8.06 -11.33 37.24
C ARG A 386 -8.68 -10.04 37.74
N CYS A 387 -9.33 -9.28 36.87
CA CYS A 387 -9.93 -7.98 37.19
C CYS A 387 -11.17 -8.11 38.08
N CYS A 388 -11.99 -9.17 37.96
CA CYS A 388 -13.16 -9.39 38.83
C CYS A 388 -12.80 -9.76 40.28
N ARG A 389 -11.53 -10.05 40.60
CA ARG A 389 -11.08 -10.30 41.99
C ARG A 389 -10.77 -9.02 42.76
N ASN A 390 -10.52 -7.92 42.06
CA ASN A 390 -10.20 -6.63 42.64
C ASN A 390 -11.32 -5.65 42.27
N ASP A 391 -12.35 -5.57 43.12
CA ASP A 391 -13.23 -4.40 43.11
C ASP A 391 -12.33 -3.17 43.22
N HIS A 392 -12.35 -2.29 42.21
CA HIS A 392 -12.12 -0.83 42.22
C HIS A 392 -11.56 -0.36 40.86
N HIS A 393 -12.47 0.23 40.07
CA HIS A 393 -12.25 1.02 38.86
C HIS A 393 -11.77 0.26 37.61
N ARG A 394 -12.74 -0.24 36.83
CA ARG A 394 -12.55 -0.64 35.42
C ARG A 394 -12.26 0.60 34.56
N THR A 395 -11.01 1.03 34.48
CA THR A 395 -10.55 1.87 33.36
C THR A 395 -10.13 0.95 32.22
N TRP A 396 -10.42 1.32 30.98
CA TRP A 396 -10.00 0.58 29.78
C TRP A 396 -8.47 0.40 29.73
N GLU A 397 -7.73 1.37 30.27
CA GLU A 397 -6.28 1.31 30.44
C GLU A 397 -5.82 0.11 31.28
N LYS A 398 -6.43 -0.13 32.45
CA LYS A 398 -6.08 -1.27 33.30
C LYS A 398 -6.39 -2.63 32.65
N PHE A 399 -7.48 -2.69 31.88
CA PHE A 399 -7.80 -3.92 31.13
C PHE A 399 -6.73 -4.20 30.08
N ALA A 400 -6.31 -3.16 29.35
CA ALA A 400 -5.24 -3.25 28.36
C ALA A 400 -3.88 -3.62 28.98
N GLU A 401 -3.58 -3.16 30.20
CA GLU A 401 -2.37 -3.55 30.94
C GLU A 401 -2.34 -5.05 31.28
N GLU A 402 -3.45 -5.61 31.79
CA GLU A 402 -3.55 -7.04 32.09
C GLU A 402 -3.49 -7.92 30.83
N GLU A 403 -4.11 -7.45 29.74
CA GLU A 403 -4.04 -8.10 28.44
C GLU A 403 -2.60 -8.09 27.88
N ALA A 404 -1.91 -6.94 27.96
CA ALA A 404 -0.52 -6.82 27.58
C ALA A 404 0.37 -7.81 28.33
N ASP A 405 0.13 -8.02 29.63
CA ASP A 405 0.89 -8.99 30.44
C ASP A 405 0.70 -10.43 29.99
N ILE A 406 -0.53 -10.79 29.59
CA ILE A 406 -0.82 -12.13 29.07
C ILE A 406 -0.13 -12.31 27.72
N ILE A 407 -0.32 -11.37 26.79
CA ILE A 407 0.29 -11.40 25.46
C ILE A 407 1.82 -11.46 25.58
N PHE A 408 2.43 -10.62 26.43
CA PHE A 408 3.87 -10.58 26.62
C PHE A 408 4.42 -11.92 27.11
N LYS A 409 3.75 -12.55 28.09
CA LYS A 409 4.13 -13.89 28.60
C LYS A 409 3.98 -14.97 27.53
N GLN A 410 2.91 -14.94 26.74
CA GLN A 410 2.70 -15.92 25.68
C GLN A 410 3.73 -15.78 24.55
N ILE A 411 4.08 -14.54 24.17
CA ILE A 411 5.19 -14.30 23.22
C ILE A 411 6.50 -14.88 23.78
N LYS A 412 6.81 -14.70 25.07
CA LYS A 412 7.98 -15.36 25.69
C LYS A 412 7.93 -16.87 25.55
N VAL A 413 6.77 -17.52 25.71
CA VAL A 413 6.63 -18.96 25.50
C VAL A 413 6.97 -19.35 24.06
N GLN A 414 6.53 -18.58 23.06
CA GLN A 414 6.87 -18.84 21.66
C GLN A 414 8.37 -18.64 21.37
N ILE A 415 9.00 -17.66 22.03
CA ILE A 415 10.44 -17.38 21.89
C ILE A 415 11.29 -18.45 22.61
N CYS A 416 10.80 -19.09 23.66
CA CYS A 416 11.53 -20.17 24.36
C CYS A 416 11.58 -21.49 23.57
N ASP A 417 10.78 -21.63 22.51
CA ASP A 417 10.84 -22.76 21.58
C ASP A 417 12.06 -22.57 20.66
N ASN A 418 13.05 -23.47 20.77
CA ASN A 418 14.33 -23.34 20.07
C ASN A 418 14.19 -23.22 18.54
N ASP A 419 13.26 -23.96 17.94
CA ASP A 419 13.09 -23.96 16.48
C ASP A 419 12.47 -22.65 16.01
N LYS A 420 11.47 -22.15 16.74
CA LYS A 420 10.85 -20.84 16.45
C LYS A 420 11.81 -19.69 16.71
N HIS A 421 12.59 -19.77 17.78
CA HIS A 421 13.58 -18.74 18.11
C HIS A 421 14.66 -18.65 17.03
N ALA A 422 15.24 -19.77 16.62
CA ALA A 422 16.23 -19.81 15.55
C ALA A 422 15.67 -19.26 14.23
N LEU A 423 14.42 -19.60 13.92
CA LEU A 423 13.71 -19.05 12.76
C LEU A 423 13.53 -17.52 12.87
N LEU A 424 13.08 -17.01 14.02
CA LEU A 424 12.92 -15.57 14.25
C LEU A 424 14.25 -14.83 14.14
N CYS A 425 15.33 -15.35 14.74
CA CYS A 425 16.66 -14.75 14.62
C CYS A 425 17.11 -14.70 13.16
N LYS A 426 16.90 -15.79 12.40
CA LYS A 426 17.18 -15.82 10.96
C LYS A 426 16.36 -14.77 10.21
N MET A 427 15.04 -14.71 10.44
CA MET A 427 14.16 -13.75 9.77
C MET A 427 14.57 -12.31 10.09
N ALA A 428 14.79 -12.01 11.37
CA ALA A 428 15.13 -10.67 11.83
C ALA A 428 16.49 -10.21 11.31
N LYS A 429 17.50 -11.09 11.31
CA LYS A 429 18.79 -10.83 10.64
C LYS A 429 18.61 -10.58 9.15
N GLN A 430 17.79 -11.38 8.47
CA GLN A 430 17.53 -11.19 7.04
C GLN A 430 16.77 -9.89 6.75
N VAL A 431 15.87 -9.47 7.65
CA VAL A 431 15.27 -8.13 7.60
C VAL A 431 16.36 -7.08 7.79
N ALA A 432 17.23 -7.20 8.79
CA ALA A 432 18.32 -6.25 8.99
C ALA A 432 19.25 -6.14 7.78
N LEU A 433 19.68 -7.24 7.17
CA LEU A 433 20.58 -7.24 6.02
C LEU A 433 19.88 -6.71 4.75
N ASN A 434 18.73 -7.28 4.43
CA ASN A 434 18.06 -7.06 3.14
C ASN A 434 16.97 -5.98 3.20
N LYS A 435 16.78 -5.24 4.29
CA LYS A 435 15.85 -4.10 4.27
C LYS A 435 16.34 -3.11 3.23
N TYR A 436 15.51 -2.77 2.25
CA TYR A 436 15.80 -1.66 1.35
C TYR A 436 15.77 -0.36 2.15
N ARG A 437 16.88 0.39 2.15
CA ARG A 437 17.02 1.66 2.87
C ARG A 437 17.17 2.82 1.89
N GLY A 438 16.54 3.95 2.20
CA GLY A 438 16.77 5.19 1.45
C GLY A 438 18.16 5.77 1.69
N GLN A 439 18.66 6.56 0.74
CA GLN A 439 20.00 7.18 0.79
C GLN A 439 20.27 7.98 2.08
N ASP A 440 19.25 8.65 2.64
CA ASP A 440 19.41 9.42 3.89
C ASP A 440 19.65 8.52 5.11
N HIS A 441 19.08 7.30 5.11
CA HIS A 441 19.34 6.33 6.17
C HIS A 441 20.70 5.66 5.96
N ILE A 442 21.05 5.37 4.72
CA ILE A 442 22.38 4.85 4.33
C ILE A 442 23.48 5.81 4.76
N LYS A 443 23.40 7.10 4.43
CA LYS A 443 24.38 8.12 4.87
C LYS A 443 24.52 8.19 6.39
N LYS A 444 23.42 8.08 7.12
CA LYS A 444 23.47 8.03 8.58
C LYS A 444 24.17 6.78 9.09
N LEU A 445 24.00 5.63 8.42
CA LEU A 445 24.72 4.42 8.79
C LEU A 445 26.21 4.54 8.45
N GLU A 446 26.57 5.19 7.33
CA GLU A 446 27.96 5.48 6.95
C GLU A 446 28.69 6.34 7.99
N GLU A 447 28.01 7.28 8.67
CA GLU A 447 28.61 8.05 9.78
C GLU A 447 29.12 7.16 10.92
N TYR A 448 28.58 5.95 11.04
CA TYR A 448 28.96 4.97 12.06
C TYR A 448 29.91 3.90 11.51
N LEU A 449 30.03 3.71 10.20
CA LEU A 449 30.88 2.67 9.63
C LEU A 449 32.28 3.21 9.33
N GLU A 450 33.31 2.39 9.55
CA GLU A 450 34.70 2.78 9.27
C GLU A 450 35.00 2.86 7.77
N ASP A 451 34.25 2.11 6.96
CA ASP A 451 34.36 2.01 5.50
C ASP A 451 33.05 2.47 4.83
N GLU A 452 33.12 2.96 3.59
CA GLU A 452 31.92 3.21 2.75
C GLU A 452 31.15 1.90 2.53
N LEU A 453 29.81 1.99 2.49
CA LEU A 453 28.94 0.83 2.31
C LEU A 453 29.19 0.15 0.95
N GLU A 454 29.32 -1.18 0.95
CA GLU A 454 29.59 -1.95 -0.29
C GLU A 454 28.36 -2.01 -1.20
N GLU A 455 27.14 -1.94 -0.64
CA GLU A 455 25.88 -1.97 -1.38
C GLU A 455 25.08 -0.67 -1.15
N GLU A 456 24.59 -0.04 -2.24
CA GLU A 456 23.91 1.27 -2.18
C GLU A 456 22.67 1.32 -1.26
N TYR A 457 22.03 0.18 -0.96
CA TYR A 457 20.73 0.14 -0.25
C TYR A 457 20.59 -0.98 0.79
N ARG A 458 21.62 -1.80 1.02
CA ARG A 458 21.59 -2.99 1.90
C ARG A 458 22.83 -3.04 2.79
N LEU A 459 22.77 -3.87 3.82
CA LEU A 459 23.93 -4.13 4.67
C LEU A 459 24.55 -5.48 4.32
N THR A 460 25.87 -5.51 4.20
CA THR A 460 26.65 -6.75 4.20
C THR A 460 26.69 -7.37 5.60
N GLU A 461 27.02 -8.66 5.69
CA GLU A 461 27.20 -9.30 7.00
C GLU A 461 28.31 -8.64 7.85
N ARG A 462 29.33 -8.09 7.19
CA ARG A 462 30.43 -7.39 7.87
C ARG A 462 29.91 -6.09 8.49
N GLU A 463 29.23 -5.27 7.70
CA GLU A 463 28.66 -3.99 8.16
C GLU A 463 27.67 -4.20 9.30
N TYR A 464 26.80 -5.22 9.20
CA TYR A 464 25.89 -5.56 10.30
C TYR A 464 26.64 -5.92 11.59
N LYS A 465 27.72 -6.71 11.50
CA LYS A 465 28.57 -7.03 12.66
C LYS A 465 29.24 -5.79 13.24
N ASP A 466 29.65 -4.84 12.40
CA ASP A 466 30.27 -3.60 12.85
C ASP A 466 29.25 -2.69 13.55
N LEU A 467 28.01 -2.60 13.06
CA LEU A 467 26.91 -1.94 13.77
C LEU A 467 26.62 -2.61 15.13
N CYS A 468 26.66 -3.94 15.21
CA CYS A 468 26.50 -4.67 16.47
C CYS A 468 27.61 -4.32 17.49
N LYS A 469 28.87 -4.22 17.05
CA LYS A 469 30.00 -3.83 17.93
C LYS A 469 29.84 -2.42 18.49
N GLN A 470 29.16 -1.54 17.75
CA GLN A 470 28.89 -0.16 18.14
C GLN A 470 27.57 0.02 18.89
N HIS A 471 26.86 -1.08 19.19
CA HIS A 471 25.55 -1.07 19.84
C HIS A 471 24.43 -0.38 19.02
N LEU A 472 24.61 -0.30 17.69
CA LEU A 472 23.64 0.27 16.74
C LEU A 472 22.77 -0.79 16.06
N ALA A 473 23.06 -2.06 16.32
CA ALA A 473 22.23 -3.20 15.96
C ALA A 473 22.30 -4.27 17.04
N LEU A 474 21.23 -5.07 17.13
CA LEU A 474 21.16 -6.22 18.04
C LEU A 474 22.00 -7.40 17.53
N PRO A 475 22.73 -8.10 18.41
CA PRO A 475 23.32 -9.39 18.09
C PRO A 475 22.30 -10.42 17.59
N GLU A 476 22.74 -11.34 16.72
CA GLU A 476 21.88 -12.33 16.05
C GLU A 476 21.14 -13.25 17.03
N ASP A 477 21.74 -13.55 18.18
CA ASP A 477 21.14 -14.37 19.25
C ASP A 477 20.07 -13.62 20.06
N GLN A 478 20.00 -12.30 19.95
CA GLN A 478 19.07 -11.46 20.73
C GLN A 478 17.95 -10.87 19.86
N ILE A 479 18.24 -10.61 18.59
CA ILE A 479 17.34 -9.88 17.68
C ILE A 479 16.00 -10.60 17.43
N GLY A 480 15.98 -11.95 17.41
CA GLY A 480 14.76 -12.71 17.13
C GLY A 480 13.68 -12.53 18.20
N GLY A 481 14.07 -12.38 19.47
CA GLY A 481 13.11 -12.16 20.56
C GLY A 481 12.44 -10.79 20.46
N ILE A 482 13.25 -9.75 20.26
CA ILE A 482 12.75 -8.37 20.14
C ILE A 482 11.92 -8.19 18.87
N PHE A 483 12.33 -8.80 17.76
CA PHE A 483 11.61 -8.74 16.47
C PHE A 483 10.12 -9.11 16.60
N LEU A 484 9.80 -10.20 17.29
CA LEU A 484 8.42 -10.64 17.44
C LEU A 484 7.60 -9.71 18.34
N PHE A 485 8.18 -9.23 19.45
CA PHE A 485 7.54 -8.24 20.32
C PHE A 485 7.22 -6.96 19.56
N GLU A 486 8.17 -6.44 18.79
CA GLU A 486 8.00 -5.24 17.97
C GLU A 486 6.92 -5.41 16.90
N LEU A 487 6.89 -6.56 16.22
CA LEU A 487 5.85 -6.85 15.21
C LEU A 487 4.45 -6.81 15.83
N VAL A 488 4.24 -7.52 16.94
CA VAL A 488 2.93 -7.56 17.62
C VAL A 488 2.52 -6.16 18.10
N LEU A 489 3.44 -5.45 18.74
CA LEU A 489 3.26 -4.05 19.16
C LEU A 489 2.82 -3.15 18.01
N GLN A 490 3.52 -3.25 16.88
CA GLN A 490 3.28 -2.46 15.68
C GLN A 490 1.89 -2.74 15.05
N VAL A 491 1.47 -4.02 15.03
CA VAL A 491 0.16 -4.43 14.50
C VAL A 491 -0.97 -3.83 15.33
N PHE A 492 -0.93 -3.98 16.66
CA PHE A 492 -1.96 -3.40 17.54
C PHE A 492 -1.99 -1.87 17.46
N TYR A 493 -0.81 -1.23 17.39
CA TYR A 493 -0.71 0.22 17.17
C TYR A 493 -1.39 0.65 15.88
N THR A 494 -1.14 -0.06 14.78
CA THR A 494 -1.68 0.29 13.45
C THR A 494 -3.18 0.09 13.39
N TYR A 495 -3.66 -1.03 13.94
CA TYR A 495 -5.09 -1.30 14.09
C TYR A 495 -5.78 -0.20 14.91
N GLY A 496 -5.23 0.16 16.07
CA GLY A 496 -5.78 1.21 16.92
C GLY A 496 -5.75 2.60 16.29
N ARG A 497 -4.70 2.94 15.51
CA ARG A 497 -4.57 4.24 14.84
C ARG A 497 -5.64 4.54 13.79
N ARG A 498 -6.40 3.53 13.36
CA ARG A 498 -7.52 3.69 12.44
C ARG A 498 -8.52 4.73 12.91
N ILE A 499 -8.71 4.87 14.23
CA ILE A 499 -9.60 5.88 14.83
C ILE A 499 -9.32 7.31 14.32
N PHE A 500 -8.06 7.66 14.07
CA PHE A 500 -7.68 9.00 13.63
C PHE A 500 -7.95 9.29 12.14
N TYR A 501 -8.20 8.25 11.35
CA TYR A 501 -8.48 8.39 9.92
C TYR A 501 -9.98 8.38 9.63
N LEU A 502 -10.76 7.73 10.49
CA LEU A 502 -12.18 7.49 10.28
C LEU A 502 -13.09 8.66 10.72
N GLY A 503 -12.60 9.58 11.56
CA GLY A 503 -13.34 10.79 11.95
C GLY A 503 -14.62 10.53 12.76
N ASP A 504 -15.58 11.47 12.66
CA ASP A 504 -16.85 11.46 13.43
C ASP A 504 -17.87 10.40 12.94
N ALA A 505 -17.57 9.67 11.88
CA ALA A 505 -18.46 8.73 11.18
C ALA A 505 -18.76 7.42 11.95
N PHE A 506 -18.29 7.30 13.20
CA PHE A 506 -18.25 6.01 13.89
C PHE A 506 -19.35 5.79 14.93
N GLN A 507 -19.89 4.56 14.92
CA GLN A 507 -20.61 4.02 16.07
C GLN A 507 -19.67 3.96 17.28
N LYS A 508 -20.15 4.39 18.46
CA LYS A 508 -19.36 4.49 19.70
C LYS A 508 -18.59 3.20 20.05
N ASP A 509 -19.13 2.03 19.72
CA ASP A 509 -18.54 0.74 20.10
C ASP A 509 -17.29 0.38 19.29
N VAL A 510 -17.19 0.78 18.02
CA VAL A 510 -15.97 0.49 17.25
C VAL A 510 -14.84 1.46 17.61
N ALA A 511 -15.17 2.71 17.95
CA ALA A 511 -14.19 3.66 18.50
C ALA A 511 -13.56 3.15 19.82
N ARG A 512 -14.34 2.42 20.64
CA ARG A 512 -13.83 1.76 21.85
C ARG A 512 -12.80 0.70 21.53
N SER A 513 -13.05 -0.18 20.56
CA SER A 513 -12.09 -1.24 20.17
C SER A 513 -10.74 -0.67 19.70
N PHE A 514 -10.76 0.39 18.89
CA PHE A 514 -9.53 1.05 18.44
C PHE A 514 -8.78 1.75 19.56
N THR A 515 -9.51 2.44 20.44
CA THR A 515 -8.95 3.09 21.63
C THR A 515 -8.28 2.06 22.55
N HIS A 516 -8.97 0.94 22.81
CA HIS A 516 -8.44 -0.18 23.57
C HIS A 516 -7.14 -0.72 22.98
N SER A 517 -7.10 -0.92 21.66
CA SER A 517 -5.90 -1.40 20.95
C SER A 517 -4.71 -0.44 21.06
N LEU A 518 -4.94 0.88 21.12
CA LEU A 518 -3.88 1.87 21.34
C LEU A 518 -3.31 1.80 22.76
N PHE A 519 -4.18 1.61 23.76
CA PHE A 519 -3.73 1.40 25.14
C PHE A 519 -3.00 0.08 25.31
N LEU A 520 -3.49 -0.99 24.68
CA LEU A 520 -2.83 -2.29 24.66
C LEU A 520 -1.43 -2.20 24.05
N ALA A 521 -1.30 -1.52 22.90
CA ALA A 521 -0.01 -1.28 22.29
C ALA A 521 0.91 -0.47 23.22
N LYS A 522 0.43 0.60 23.87
CA LYS A 522 1.24 1.36 24.84
C LYS A 522 1.71 0.47 26.00
N ALA A 523 0.80 -0.29 26.61
CA ALA A 523 1.12 -1.17 27.73
C ALA A 523 2.13 -2.27 27.35
N LEU A 524 1.95 -2.89 26.19
CA LEU A 524 2.91 -3.85 25.65
C LEU A 524 4.29 -3.20 25.42
N GLY A 525 4.32 -1.99 24.87
CA GLY A 525 5.53 -1.20 24.69
C GLY A 525 6.25 -0.91 26.02
N GLN A 526 5.51 -0.55 27.06
CA GLN A 526 6.07 -0.32 28.40
C GLN A 526 6.65 -1.60 29.01
N ARG A 527 6.02 -2.76 28.79
CA ARG A 527 6.57 -4.05 29.22
C ARG A 527 7.88 -4.38 28.50
N ILE A 528 7.93 -4.17 27.18
CA ILE A 528 9.15 -4.34 26.40
C ILE A 528 10.27 -3.43 26.94
N ALA A 529 9.99 -2.14 27.12
CA ALA A 529 10.96 -1.17 27.62
C ALA A 529 11.42 -1.45 29.07
N SER A 530 10.58 -2.08 29.89
CA SER A 530 10.95 -2.45 31.27
C SER A 530 11.86 -3.68 31.32
N GLU A 531 11.64 -4.64 30.43
CA GLU A 531 12.42 -5.87 30.36
C GLU A 531 13.75 -5.66 29.60
N TYR A 532 13.74 -4.77 28.60
CA TYR A 532 14.87 -4.49 27.71
C TYR A 532 15.19 -2.98 27.72
N PRO A 533 15.61 -2.40 28.86
CA PRO A 533 15.78 -0.96 29.02
C PRO A 533 16.87 -0.35 28.13
N GLU A 534 17.84 -1.15 27.72
CA GLU A 534 18.89 -0.77 26.79
C GLU A 534 18.40 -0.62 25.33
N TRP A 535 17.25 -1.22 24.99
CA TRP A 535 16.72 -1.25 23.62
C TRP A 535 15.47 -0.38 23.48
N LYS A 536 15.69 0.84 22.98
CA LYS A 536 14.63 1.84 22.78
C LYS A 536 13.88 1.58 21.48
N VAL A 537 12.91 0.69 21.54
CA VAL A 537 12.02 0.36 20.42
C VAL A 537 11.22 1.60 19.98
N LEU A 538 11.30 1.94 18.69
CA LEU A 538 10.65 3.11 18.10
C LEU A 538 9.14 3.15 18.38
N TYR A 539 8.47 1.99 18.31
CA TYR A 539 7.02 1.92 18.52
C TYR A 539 6.59 2.17 19.96
N VAL A 540 7.47 2.04 20.95
CA VAL A 540 7.17 2.46 22.33
C VAL A 540 6.93 3.97 22.36
N MET A 541 7.81 4.73 21.72
CA MET A 541 7.63 6.18 21.58
C MET A 541 6.42 6.51 20.70
N LEU A 542 6.20 5.82 19.57
CA LEU A 542 5.11 6.14 18.64
C LEU A 542 3.70 5.85 19.20
N THR A 543 3.55 4.80 20.02
CA THR A 543 2.27 4.47 20.70
C THR A 543 1.87 5.55 21.71
N GLU A 544 2.83 6.25 22.28
CA GLU A 544 2.59 7.45 23.08
C GLU A 544 2.35 8.68 22.20
N LEU A 545 3.35 9.08 21.41
CA LEU A 545 3.39 10.31 20.62
C LEU A 545 2.24 10.43 19.61
N SER A 546 2.00 9.38 18.83
CA SER A 546 1.02 9.36 17.73
C SER A 546 -0.09 8.33 17.97
N GLY A 547 -0.28 7.91 19.23
CA GLY A 547 -1.35 7.03 19.68
C GLY A 547 -2.11 7.66 20.84
N THR A 548 -1.77 7.29 22.07
CA THR A 548 -2.51 7.67 23.27
C THR A 548 -2.55 9.17 23.56
N LEU A 549 -1.46 9.92 23.33
CA LEU A 549 -1.51 11.38 23.45
C LEU A 549 -2.40 12.02 22.38
N GLN A 550 -2.47 11.42 21.19
CA GLN A 550 -3.34 11.92 20.15
C GLN A 550 -4.83 11.68 20.47
N LEU A 551 -5.18 10.61 21.18
CA LEU A 551 -6.55 10.36 21.64
C LEU A 551 -7.10 11.51 22.51
N ARG A 552 -6.24 12.22 23.25
CA ARG A 552 -6.65 13.39 24.06
C ARG A 552 -7.29 14.51 23.25
N PHE A 553 -7.04 14.57 21.94
CA PHE A 553 -7.71 15.52 21.05
C PHE A 553 -9.10 15.04 20.58
N GLU A 554 -9.37 13.74 20.66
CA GLU A 554 -10.63 13.13 20.23
C GLU A 554 -11.60 12.97 21.42
N ASP A 555 -11.07 12.88 22.65
CA ASP A 555 -11.82 12.84 23.90
C ASP A 555 -12.33 14.23 24.31
N LYS A 556 -13.42 14.68 23.69
CA LYS A 556 -14.14 15.88 24.12
C LYS A 556 -14.96 15.55 25.36
N ALA A 557 -14.44 15.89 26.54
CA ALA A 557 -15.23 15.81 27.76
C ALA A 557 -16.39 16.83 27.71
N ASP A 558 -17.54 16.50 28.31
CA ASP A 558 -18.67 17.43 28.45
C ASP A 558 -18.29 18.71 29.24
N LEU A 559 -17.16 18.68 29.97
CA LEU A 559 -16.61 19.77 30.77
C LEU A 559 -15.40 20.41 30.08
N GLN A 560 -15.49 21.72 29.84
CA GLN A 560 -14.39 22.52 29.26
C GLN A 560 -13.12 22.49 30.12
N LEU A 561 -13.25 22.55 31.46
CA LEU A 561 -12.11 22.55 32.39
C LEU A 561 -11.27 21.26 32.26
N LYS A 562 -11.94 20.09 32.23
CA LYS A 562 -11.27 18.80 32.08
C LYS A 562 -10.61 18.65 30.70
N THR A 563 -11.23 19.21 29.66
CA THR A 563 -10.62 19.26 28.33
C THR A 563 -9.36 20.12 28.32
N LEU A 564 -9.36 21.25 29.05
CA LEU A 564 -8.19 22.12 29.19
C LEU A 564 -7.05 21.42 29.94
N GLU A 565 -7.34 20.78 31.08
CA GLU A 565 -6.36 19.99 31.86
C GLU A 565 -5.75 18.86 31.00
N ASN A 566 -6.57 18.13 30.25
CA ASN A 566 -6.09 17.08 29.34
C ASN A 566 -5.16 17.62 28.25
N LEU A 567 -5.45 18.80 27.69
CA LEU A 567 -4.61 19.43 26.68
C LEU A 567 -3.30 19.95 27.29
N GLU A 568 -3.33 20.46 28.53
CA GLU A 568 -2.14 20.95 29.25
C GLU A 568 -1.19 19.80 29.57
N ASP A 569 -1.73 18.69 30.08
CA ASP A 569 -0.99 17.46 30.29
C ASP A 569 -0.40 16.93 28.97
N ALA A 570 -1.18 16.86 27.89
CA ALA A 570 -0.68 16.43 26.59
C ALA A 570 0.45 17.35 26.08
N ALA A 571 0.30 18.67 26.21
CA ALA A 571 1.35 19.62 25.84
C ALA A 571 2.64 19.39 26.65
N GLU A 572 2.52 19.15 27.96
CA GLU A 572 3.68 18.87 28.80
C GLU A 572 4.38 17.56 28.42
N GLN A 573 3.62 16.51 28.13
CA GLN A 573 4.18 15.24 27.65
C GLN A 573 4.86 15.39 26.28
N PHE A 574 4.28 16.15 25.34
CA PHE A 574 4.94 16.45 24.06
C PHE A 574 6.23 17.25 24.21
N LYS A 575 6.35 18.13 25.22
CA LYS A 575 7.62 18.83 25.50
C LYS A 575 8.68 17.87 26.02
N ARG A 576 8.33 16.96 26.93
CA ARG A 576 9.25 15.92 27.40
C ARG A 576 9.74 15.05 26.25
N LEU A 577 8.84 14.69 25.32
CA LEU A 577 9.21 13.96 24.12
C LEU A 577 10.05 14.81 23.16
N LEU A 578 9.83 16.11 23.06
CA LEU A 578 10.68 17.00 22.25
C LEU A 578 12.14 17.04 22.75
N GLU A 579 12.33 16.89 24.05
CA GLU A 579 13.64 16.80 24.71
C GLU A 579 14.22 15.37 24.71
N TYR A 580 13.48 14.40 24.18
CA TYR A 580 13.91 13.01 24.09
C TYR A 580 15.04 12.84 23.08
N ASN A 581 16.25 12.76 23.61
CA ASN A 581 17.49 12.71 22.82
C ASN A 581 18.09 11.31 22.85
N SER A 582 17.45 10.34 22.19
CA SER A 582 18.03 9.01 22.11
C SER A 582 17.76 8.27 20.81
N GLU A 583 18.65 7.31 20.58
CA GLU A 583 18.60 6.38 19.48
C GLU A 583 17.36 5.49 19.60
N ASN A 584 16.61 5.39 18.51
CA ASN A 584 15.45 4.53 18.42
C ASN A 584 15.72 3.41 17.41
N PHE A 585 15.31 2.21 17.78
CA PHE A 585 15.52 0.99 17.01
C PHE A 585 14.21 0.56 16.34
N ASN A 586 14.33 -0.01 15.14
CA ASN A 586 13.23 -0.68 14.46
C ASN A 586 13.73 -2.06 14.01
N TYR A 587 13.06 -3.11 14.49
CA TYR A 587 13.45 -4.50 14.32
C TYR A 587 14.92 -4.74 14.70
N GLY A 588 15.37 -4.14 15.80
CA GLY A 588 16.73 -4.34 16.31
C GLY A 588 17.85 -3.59 15.59
N VAL A 589 17.55 -2.72 14.62
CA VAL A 589 18.54 -1.86 13.95
C VAL A 589 18.19 -0.40 14.19
N ILE A 590 19.20 0.45 14.40
CA ILE A 590 18.97 1.89 14.57
C ILE A 590 18.21 2.47 13.36
N LYS A 591 17.08 3.12 13.64
CA LYS A 591 16.26 3.83 12.64
C LYS A 591 16.46 5.34 12.72
N SER A 592 16.67 5.87 13.91
CA SER A 592 16.95 7.31 14.08
C SER A 592 17.82 7.60 15.29
N GLY A 593 18.77 8.51 15.11
CA GLY A 593 19.63 9.02 16.18
C GLY A 593 19.00 10.15 17.01
N PRO A 594 19.80 10.74 17.91
CA PRO A 594 19.35 11.76 18.88
C PRO A 594 18.84 13.05 18.21
N GLU A 595 19.47 13.47 17.11
CA GLU A 595 19.11 14.68 16.34
C GLU A 595 18.05 14.41 15.25
N ASN A 596 16.99 13.65 15.58
CA ASN A 596 15.95 13.31 14.61
C ASN A 596 15.03 14.52 14.31
N ALA A 597 15.35 15.28 13.28
CA ALA A 597 14.54 16.41 12.79
C ALA A 597 13.06 16.05 12.57
N GLN A 598 12.75 14.82 12.16
CA GLN A 598 11.36 14.37 11.94
C GLN A 598 10.61 14.18 13.26
N HIS A 599 11.26 13.65 14.30
CA HIS A 599 10.68 13.53 15.63
C HIS A 599 10.39 14.91 16.22
N VAL A 600 11.36 15.81 16.15
CA VAL A 600 11.22 17.22 16.58
C VAL A 600 10.07 17.89 15.83
N HIS A 601 10.01 17.71 14.51
CA HIS A 601 8.94 18.23 13.66
C HIS A 601 7.56 17.72 14.07
N ILE A 602 7.42 16.41 14.33
CA ILE A 602 6.14 15.83 14.78
C ILE A 602 5.75 16.37 16.16
N CYS A 603 6.67 16.44 17.11
CA CYS A 603 6.42 17.00 18.45
C CYS A 603 5.97 18.46 18.38
N CYS A 604 6.70 19.32 17.64
CA CYS A 604 6.34 20.72 17.45
C CYS A 604 4.96 20.86 16.79
N LYS A 605 4.66 20.06 15.77
CA LYS A 605 3.34 20.02 15.12
C LYS A 605 2.22 19.67 16.09
N ARG A 606 2.45 18.76 17.05
CA ARG A 606 1.47 18.39 18.08
C ARG A 606 1.32 19.46 19.16
N LEU A 607 2.42 20.09 19.57
CA LEU A 607 2.40 21.23 20.51
C LEU A 607 1.59 22.39 19.96
N VAL A 608 1.82 22.78 18.70
CA VAL A 608 1.03 23.81 18.02
C VAL A 608 -0.45 23.42 17.99
N LYS A 609 -0.79 22.14 17.76
CA LYS A 609 -2.18 21.64 17.85
C LYS A 609 -2.76 21.80 19.26
N CYS A 610 -2.02 21.44 20.32
CA CYS A 610 -2.46 21.65 21.71
C CYS A 610 -2.80 23.12 21.97
N TYR A 611 -1.87 24.04 21.69
CA TYR A 611 -2.09 25.46 21.95
C TYR A 611 -3.21 26.06 21.08
N THR A 612 -3.36 25.58 19.84
CA THR A 612 -4.52 25.93 19.00
C THR A 612 -5.83 25.52 19.68
N SER A 613 -5.95 24.28 20.14
CA SER A 613 -7.15 23.78 20.81
C SER A 613 -7.41 24.47 22.16
N MET A 614 -6.37 24.77 22.95
CA MET A 614 -6.52 25.53 24.20
C MET A 614 -7.05 26.94 23.96
N THR A 615 -6.63 27.58 22.87
CA THR A 615 -7.12 28.92 22.47
C THR A 615 -8.61 28.89 22.17
N GLU A 616 -9.16 27.77 21.70
CA GLU A 616 -10.59 27.64 21.37
C GLU A 616 -11.50 27.55 22.60
N ILE A 617 -10.96 27.08 23.74
CA ILE A 617 -11.74 26.79 24.95
C ILE A 617 -11.43 27.74 26.13
N THR A 618 -10.36 28.52 26.03
CA THR A 618 -9.94 29.46 27.08
C THR A 618 -10.58 30.83 26.84
N SER A 619 -11.24 31.39 27.86
CA SER A 619 -11.83 32.73 27.83
C SER A 619 -11.08 33.75 28.71
N ASP A 620 -10.13 33.31 29.52
CA ASP A 620 -9.26 34.17 30.34
C ASP A 620 -8.17 34.82 29.47
N GLU A 621 -8.14 36.15 29.42
CA GLU A 621 -7.20 36.92 28.59
C GLU A 621 -5.73 36.75 29.00
N ALA A 622 -5.43 36.65 30.29
CA ALA A 622 -4.06 36.48 30.77
C ALA A 622 -3.54 35.08 30.40
N LYS A 623 -4.38 34.05 30.58
CA LYS A 623 -4.07 32.68 30.19
C LYS A 623 -3.98 32.52 28.67
N LEU A 624 -4.84 33.20 27.91
CA LEU A 624 -4.77 33.25 26.45
C LEU A 624 -3.45 33.86 25.96
N LYS A 625 -2.97 34.93 26.60
CA LYS A 625 -1.67 35.52 26.28
C LYS A 625 -0.53 34.53 26.48
N GLU A 626 -0.52 33.80 27.59
CA GLU A 626 0.47 32.75 27.86
C GLU A 626 0.41 31.60 26.84
N ILE A 627 -0.80 31.14 26.49
CA ILE A 627 -1.02 30.13 25.45
C ILE A 627 -0.47 30.60 24.10
N HIS A 628 -0.72 31.86 23.73
CA HIS A 628 -0.22 32.44 22.48
C HIS A 628 1.32 32.51 22.45
N GLU A 629 1.95 33.01 23.51
CA GLU A 629 3.41 33.10 23.61
C GLU A 629 4.07 31.71 23.50
N LYS A 630 3.54 30.70 24.19
CA LYS A 630 4.02 29.32 24.09
C LYS A 630 3.78 28.73 22.70
N GLY A 631 2.59 28.95 22.12
CA GLY A 631 2.26 28.44 20.79
C GLY A 631 3.13 29.04 19.68
N ASP A 632 3.47 30.34 19.77
CA ASP A 632 4.39 30.99 18.82
C ASP A 632 5.78 30.38 18.86
N LYS A 633 6.33 30.16 20.06
CA LYS A 633 7.64 29.50 20.22
C LYS A 633 7.71 28.19 19.44
N TYR A 634 6.70 27.34 19.57
CA TYR A 634 6.67 26.04 18.88
C TYR A 634 6.27 26.16 17.39
N LYS A 635 5.52 27.19 17.01
CA LYS A 635 5.27 27.51 15.60
C LYS A 635 6.59 27.88 14.89
N ASP A 636 7.43 28.69 15.52
CA ASP A 636 8.71 29.11 14.96
C ASP A 636 9.68 27.93 14.84
N MET A 637 9.75 27.07 15.88
CA MET A 637 10.51 25.81 15.82
C MET A 637 9.99 24.86 14.72
N LEU A 638 8.66 24.76 14.54
CA LEU A 638 8.07 23.97 13.47
C LEU A 638 8.45 24.50 12.08
N ASN A 639 8.50 25.82 11.92
CA ASN A 639 8.90 26.47 10.67
C ASN A 639 10.36 26.17 10.30
N VAL A 640 11.27 26.16 11.29
CA VAL A 640 12.68 25.80 11.10
C VAL A 640 12.85 24.31 10.77
N THR A 641 12.12 23.42 11.45
CA THR A 641 12.25 21.97 11.23
C THR A 641 11.57 21.50 9.96
N GLN A 642 10.65 22.30 9.40
CA GLN A 642 10.02 22.01 8.12
C GLN A 642 11.00 22.10 6.93
N SER A 643 12.03 22.96 6.96
CA SER A 643 13.03 22.96 5.88
C SER A 643 13.88 21.69 5.85
N SER A 644 14.02 21.01 6.98
CA SER A 644 14.71 19.73 7.12
C SER A 644 13.81 18.50 6.90
N CYS A 645 12.49 18.68 6.74
CA CYS A 645 11.53 17.58 6.61
C CYS A 645 10.52 17.88 5.50
N ARG A 646 10.44 17.01 4.48
CA ARG A 646 9.55 17.20 3.31
C ARG A 646 8.04 17.12 3.63
N ALA A 647 7.62 16.97 4.89
CA ALA A 647 6.23 17.00 5.37
C ALA A 647 5.63 18.44 5.46
N VAL A 648 5.88 19.25 4.43
CA VAL A 648 5.54 20.68 4.32
C VAL A 648 4.04 20.94 4.51
N THR A 649 3.20 20.05 3.99
CA THR A 649 1.74 20.25 3.90
C THR A 649 1.06 20.27 5.27
N ALA A 650 1.30 19.25 6.10
CA ALA A 650 0.64 19.13 7.39
C ALA A 650 1.14 20.15 8.42
N ALA A 651 2.40 20.56 8.33
CA ALA A 651 2.99 21.58 9.20
C ALA A 651 2.41 22.97 8.91
N ASN A 652 2.39 23.38 7.63
CA ASN A 652 1.77 24.64 7.21
C ASN A 652 0.31 24.73 7.63
N LEU A 653 -0.45 23.64 7.50
CA LEU A 653 -1.84 23.60 7.95
C LEU A 653 -1.97 23.93 9.45
N ARG A 654 -1.14 23.34 10.31
CA ARG A 654 -1.20 23.57 11.77
C ARG A 654 -0.77 24.99 12.15
N MET A 655 0.29 25.49 11.53
CA MET A 655 0.73 26.86 11.74
C MET A 655 -0.31 27.89 11.28
N ALA A 656 -1.00 27.60 10.18
CA ALA A 656 -2.09 28.43 9.66
C ALA A 656 -3.31 28.43 10.60
N GLU A 657 -3.73 27.25 11.08
CA GLU A 657 -4.81 27.10 12.06
C GLU A 657 -4.53 27.90 13.34
N PHE A 658 -3.32 27.80 13.89
CA PHE A 658 -2.92 28.56 15.07
C PHE A 658 -2.95 30.07 14.82
N SER A 659 -2.35 30.53 13.72
CA SER A 659 -2.28 31.96 13.39
C SER A 659 -3.66 32.57 13.14
N LEU A 660 -4.54 31.81 12.49
CA LEU A 660 -5.94 32.19 12.30
C LEU A 660 -6.67 32.38 13.63
N ARG A 661 -6.44 31.50 14.60
CA ARG A 661 -7.05 31.58 15.94
C ARG A 661 -6.49 32.74 16.76
N ARG A 662 -5.21 33.05 16.61
CA ARG A 662 -4.57 34.20 17.23
C ARG A 662 -5.02 35.56 16.64
N GLY A 663 -5.71 35.55 15.50
CA GLY A 663 -6.11 36.76 14.78
C GLY A 663 -5.03 37.31 13.84
N ASN A 664 -3.96 36.56 13.58
CA ASN A 664 -2.97 36.90 12.55
C ASN A 664 -3.40 36.30 11.21
N TYR A 665 -4.33 36.98 10.54
CA TYR A 665 -4.93 36.50 9.30
C TYR A 665 -3.97 36.48 8.11
N GLU A 666 -2.98 37.38 8.09
CA GLU A 666 -1.98 37.46 7.02
C GLU A 666 -1.04 36.24 7.02
N ASP A 667 -0.49 35.88 8.18
CA ASP A 667 0.35 34.67 8.32
C ASP A 667 -0.47 33.39 8.08
N ALA A 668 -1.74 33.36 8.51
CA ALA A 668 -2.63 32.24 8.25
C ALA A 668 -2.92 32.06 6.75
N GLU A 669 -3.22 33.15 6.05
CA GLU A 669 -3.47 33.17 4.61
C GLU A 669 -2.26 32.64 3.83
N LEU A 670 -1.06 33.19 4.11
CA LEU A 670 0.19 32.78 3.46
C LEU A 670 0.40 31.28 3.56
N ARG A 671 0.20 30.71 4.76
CA ARG A 671 0.44 29.29 5.03
C ARG A 671 -0.64 28.38 4.45
N PHE A 672 -1.91 28.79 4.46
CA PHE A 672 -2.96 28.03 3.78
C PHE A 672 -2.73 27.99 2.26
N LYS A 673 -2.24 29.08 1.65
CA LYS A 673 -1.90 29.13 0.22
C LYS A 673 -0.81 28.13 -0.18
N VAL A 674 0.17 27.85 0.70
CA VAL A 674 1.21 26.83 0.43
C VAL A 674 0.63 25.41 0.30
N VAL A 675 -0.52 25.14 0.93
CA VAL A 675 -1.16 23.82 0.94
C VAL A 675 -2.31 23.74 -0.05
N ALA A 676 -3.02 24.84 -0.26
CA ALA A 676 -4.15 24.89 -1.16
C ALA A 676 -3.69 24.76 -2.62
N PRO A 677 -4.43 24.02 -3.47
CA PRO A 677 -4.11 23.90 -4.88
C PRO A 677 -4.13 25.26 -5.59
N GLU A 678 -3.10 25.56 -6.39
CA GLU A 678 -2.98 26.84 -7.12
C GLU A 678 -4.20 27.10 -8.03
N ASP A 679 -4.72 26.06 -8.68
CA ASP A 679 -5.91 26.10 -9.55
C ASP A 679 -7.20 26.53 -8.81
N MET A 680 -7.21 26.47 -7.48
CA MET A 680 -8.32 26.91 -6.64
C MET A 680 -8.15 28.35 -6.14
N ILE A 681 -6.90 28.82 -6.03
CA ILE A 681 -6.55 30.15 -5.52
C ILE A 681 -6.55 31.19 -6.66
N GLU A 682 -6.01 30.84 -7.82
CA GLU A 682 -5.89 31.75 -8.95
C GLU A 682 -7.20 31.88 -9.74
N TYR A 683 -7.69 33.11 -9.89
CA TYR A 683 -9.02 33.40 -10.43
C TYR A 683 -9.17 33.08 -11.92
N ASP A 684 -8.07 33.11 -12.67
CA ASP A 684 -8.04 32.95 -14.13
C ASP A 684 -7.65 31.53 -14.60
N GLN A 685 -7.30 30.63 -13.68
CA GLN A 685 -6.98 29.25 -14.03
C GLN A 685 -8.25 28.37 -14.07
N GLU A 686 -8.38 27.56 -15.13
CA GLU A 686 -9.36 26.49 -15.15
C GLU A 686 -9.02 25.43 -14.07
N ILE A 687 -10.01 25.04 -13.26
CA ILE A 687 -9.84 24.10 -12.13
C ILE A 687 -9.37 22.73 -12.66
N ALA A 688 -8.05 22.49 -12.68
CA ALA A 688 -7.39 21.47 -13.47
C ALA A 688 -7.38 20.05 -12.86
N SER A 689 -7.75 19.82 -11.59
CA SER A 689 -7.63 18.47 -10.98
C SER A 689 -8.92 17.83 -10.39
N ALA A 690 -8.87 16.51 -10.17
CA ALA A 690 -10.03 15.63 -9.98
C ALA A 690 -10.44 15.34 -8.51
N LYS A 691 -9.59 15.54 -7.48
CA LYS A 691 -9.95 15.40 -6.06
C LYS A 691 -9.12 16.35 -5.19
N PHE A 692 -9.57 16.62 -3.97
CA PHE A 692 -8.72 17.16 -2.91
C PHE A 692 -8.18 15.99 -2.10
N ASN A 693 -6.91 16.03 -1.71
CA ASN A 693 -6.50 15.30 -0.53
C ASN A 693 -7.08 16.00 0.73
N HIS A 694 -7.11 15.29 1.86
CA HIS A 694 -7.65 15.80 3.12
C HIS A 694 -7.04 17.14 3.56
N HIS A 695 -5.74 17.34 3.32
CA HIS A 695 -5.02 18.54 3.71
C HIS A 695 -5.36 19.74 2.83
N GLU A 696 -5.48 19.55 1.52
CA GLU A 696 -5.89 20.58 0.56
C GLU A 696 -7.30 21.12 0.88
N LEU A 697 -8.26 20.23 1.14
CA LEU A 697 -9.62 20.64 1.49
C LEU A 697 -9.65 21.45 2.79
N LYS A 698 -8.90 21.01 3.81
CA LYS A 698 -8.78 21.76 5.08
C LYS A 698 -8.14 23.12 4.86
N ALA A 699 -7.11 23.21 4.02
CA ALA A 699 -6.46 24.47 3.72
C ALA A 699 -7.41 25.45 3.01
N LEU A 700 -8.17 24.99 2.03
CA LEU A 700 -9.16 25.80 1.33
C LEU A 700 -10.28 26.29 2.27
N LYS A 701 -10.78 25.43 3.16
CA LYS A 701 -11.75 25.85 4.21
C LYS A 701 -11.15 26.89 5.16
N GLY A 702 -9.90 26.71 5.56
CA GLY A 702 -9.15 27.65 6.39
C GLY A 702 -8.96 29.00 5.70
N LEU A 703 -8.59 28.99 4.42
CA LEU A 703 -8.40 30.18 3.59
C LEU A 703 -9.71 30.96 3.41
N THR A 704 -10.83 30.27 3.14
CA THR A 704 -12.17 30.89 3.11
C THR A 704 -12.50 31.59 4.43
N LYS A 705 -12.15 30.97 5.57
CA LYS A 705 -12.35 31.57 6.90
C LYS A 705 -11.44 32.78 7.13
N CYS A 706 -10.18 32.75 6.65
CA CYS A 706 -9.28 33.90 6.69
C CYS A 706 -9.86 35.08 5.92
N TYR A 707 -10.33 34.86 4.69
CA TYR A 707 -10.95 35.91 3.87
C TYR A 707 -12.24 36.45 4.50
N SER A 708 -13.05 35.59 5.11
CA SER A 708 -14.25 36.01 5.83
C SER A 708 -13.93 36.92 7.02
N LEU A 709 -12.92 36.57 7.82
CA LEU A 709 -12.53 37.32 9.02
C LEU A 709 -11.72 38.59 8.70
N SER A 710 -10.99 38.62 7.59
CA SER A 710 -10.24 39.80 7.10
C SER A 710 -11.08 40.75 6.24
N SER A 711 -12.40 40.59 6.21
CA SER A 711 -13.33 41.40 5.42
C SER A 711 -13.15 41.31 3.89
N GLN A 712 -12.47 40.28 3.39
CA GLN A 712 -12.37 39.95 1.96
C GLN A 712 -13.56 39.07 1.53
N THR A 713 -14.77 39.56 1.73
CA THR A 713 -16.00 38.77 1.58
C THR A 713 -16.19 38.18 0.17
N GLU A 714 -15.77 38.90 -0.88
CA GLU A 714 -15.91 38.42 -2.26
C GLU A 714 -14.95 37.27 -2.58
N SER A 715 -13.72 37.34 -2.07
CA SER A 715 -12.74 36.25 -2.17
C SER A 715 -13.19 35.02 -1.37
N ALA A 716 -13.77 35.23 -0.18
CA ALA A 716 -14.36 34.15 0.62
C ALA A 716 -15.51 33.46 -0.13
N LYS A 717 -16.44 34.23 -0.71
CA LYS A 717 -17.55 33.70 -1.50
C LYS A 717 -17.07 32.96 -2.73
N THR A 718 -16.11 33.52 -3.46
CA THR A 718 -15.58 32.91 -4.68
C THR A 718 -14.90 31.57 -4.37
N LEU A 719 -14.07 31.53 -3.33
CA LEU A 719 -13.39 30.31 -2.93
C LEU A 719 -14.38 29.26 -2.40
N ALA A 720 -15.37 29.68 -1.60
CA ALA A 720 -16.40 28.79 -1.09
C ALA A 720 -17.26 28.20 -2.23
N ASN A 721 -17.63 29.00 -3.23
CA ASN A 721 -18.30 28.55 -4.44
C ASN A 721 -17.44 27.57 -5.23
N ARG A 722 -16.13 27.82 -5.39
CA ARG A 722 -15.21 26.89 -6.07
C ARG A 722 -15.09 25.56 -5.32
N ILE A 723 -14.98 25.58 -3.99
CA ILE A 723 -15.00 24.38 -3.14
C ILE A 723 -16.32 23.63 -3.34
N GLN A 724 -17.46 24.32 -3.31
CA GLN A 724 -18.79 23.74 -3.48
C GLN A 724 -18.97 23.11 -4.85
N ILE A 725 -18.59 23.80 -5.93
CA ILE A 725 -18.61 23.26 -7.30
C ILE A 725 -17.77 21.98 -7.37
N ARG A 726 -16.62 21.94 -6.69
CA ARG A 726 -15.72 20.78 -6.71
C ARG A 726 -16.19 19.62 -5.83
N LEU A 727 -16.78 19.89 -4.66
CA LEU A 727 -17.38 18.87 -3.78
C LEU A 727 -18.71 18.34 -4.31
N GLY A 728 -19.54 19.18 -4.95
CA GLY A 728 -20.77 18.75 -5.62
C GLY A 728 -20.54 17.84 -6.84
N LEU A 729 -19.29 17.76 -7.33
CA LEU A 729 -18.84 16.81 -8.34
C LEU A 729 -18.30 15.49 -7.73
N ALA A 730 -18.15 15.39 -6.40
CA ALA A 730 -17.61 14.26 -5.65
C ALA A 730 -18.47 14.01 -4.39
N ALA A 731 -19.63 13.36 -4.54
CA ALA A 731 -20.67 13.24 -3.51
C ALA A 731 -20.36 12.24 -2.37
N GLU A 732 -19.08 12.04 -2.03
CA GLU A 732 -18.65 11.08 -0.98
C GLU A 732 -18.15 11.73 0.33
N TYR A 733 -18.28 13.04 0.54
CA TYR A 733 -17.79 13.67 1.78
C TYR A 733 -18.92 13.96 2.78
N GLU A 734 -18.94 13.20 3.88
CA GLU A 734 -19.77 13.46 5.08
C GLU A 734 -19.51 14.85 5.72
N GLU A 735 -18.41 15.53 5.37
CA GLU A 735 -18.08 16.88 5.86
C GLU A 735 -18.95 18.03 5.28
N LEU A 736 -19.98 17.72 4.48
CA LEU A 736 -20.93 18.69 3.90
C LEU A 736 -21.72 19.49 4.96
N GLY A 737 -22.03 18.88 6.11
CA GLY A 737 -22.84 19.52 7.17
C GLY A 737 -22.21 20.77 7.78
N HIS A 738 -20.92 20.75 8.09
CA HIS A 738 -20.21 21.91 8.66
C HIS A 738 -19.94 23.01 7.62
N PHE A 739 -19.77 22.64 6.35
CA PHE A 739 -19.53 23.60 5.27
C PHE A 739 -20.81 24.38 4.92
N ASN A 740 -21.98 23.73 4.96
CA ASN A 740 -23.28 24.39 4.73
C ASN A 740 -23.56 25.52 5.74
N ASN A 741 -23.16 25.37 7.00
CA ASN A 741 -23.26 26.43 8.01
C ASN A 741 -22.34 27.64 7.71
N LEU A 742 -21.16 27.41 7.14
CA LEU A 742 -20.27 28.49 6.69
C LEU A 742 -20.85 29.20 5.46
N MET A 743 -21.43 28.45 4.52
CA MET A 743 -22.08 28.98 3.32
C MET A 743 -23.30 29.85 3.64
N GLN A 744 -24.14 29.41 4.59
CA GLN A 744 -25.26 30.22 5.09
C GLN A 744 -24.79 31.53 5.74
N LYS A 745 -23.72 31.49 6.55
CA LYS A 745 -23.13 32.71 7.14
C LYS A 745 -22.56 33.68 6.10
N LEU A 746 -22.15 33.18 4.93
CA LEU A 746 -21.66 33.97 3.81
C LEU A 746 -22.77 34.43 2.85
N GLY A 747 -24.04 34.10 3.13
CA GLY A 747 -25.19 34.48 2.30
C GLY A 747 -25.30 33.71 0.97
N LEU A 748 -24.74 32.51 0.90
CA LEU A 748 -24.78 31.64 -0.29
C LEU A 748 -25.84 30.54 -0.12
N SER A 749 -26.62 30.27 -1.17
CA SER A 749 -27.66 29.24 -1.16
C SER A 749 -27.08 27.82 -1.07
N SER A 750 -27.59 26.99 -0.16
CA SER A 750 -27.27 25.56 -0.12
C SER A 750 -27.82 24.87 -1.37
N VAL A 751 -26.98 24.16 -2.12
CA VAL A 751 -27.39 23.45 -3.35
C VAL A 751 -27.89 22.03 -3.08
N VAL A 752 -27.71 21.52 -1.84
CA VAL A 752 -28.19 20.18 -1.47
C VAL A 752 -29.35 20.33 -0.50
N GLU A 753 -30.58 20.33 -1.03
CA GLU A 753 -31.72 19.83 -0.26
C GLU A 753 -31.43 18.36 0.02
N SER A 754 -31.38 17.97 1.29
CA SER A 754 -31.20 16.58 1.71
C SER A 754 -32.24 15.70 1.02
N LYS A 755 -31.78 14.81 0.13
CA LYS A 755 -32.50 13.60 -0.27
C LYS A 755 -31.76 12.40 0.29
#